data_AF-A0A955E9N4-F1
#
_entry.id   AF-A0A955E9N4-F1
#
_cell.length_a   1.000
_cell.length_b   1.000
_cell.length_c   1.000
_cell.angle_alpha   90.00
_cell.angle_beta   90.00
_cell.angle_gamma   90.00
#
_symmetry.space_group_name_H-M   'P 1'
#
loop_
_entity.id
_entity.type
_entity.pdbx_description
1 polymer ?
#
loop_
_entity_poly.entity_id
_entity_poly.type
_entity_poly.pdbx_seq_one_letter_code
_entity_poly.pdbx_strand_id
1 'polypeptide(L)'
;MKSLSLIALLTILSTTQISHAQTDLADNAALRYYQAIVSLLGPYNQEYGDAVRAIRLDKDWIEPTPEVRAALEAHALTLKFMSQGAAIEPCDFGIDFSEAYDTLFVGIQDLNACARLLLADACRALEDGDTHTADQRVAQSIQVARHFWRFAGSIGPLVSASLVEHITQITTEALDRGLIQPEQLAKTAKALAFLDQRDPFDARSVIELERTNTHALVNAALNDPDGDTATKLDKVVHQAMGVIAAARDSDKTPNIKLFNWLLSEDPEEARAELRGMLSRYDRFTDETLATLDTETPCESAEELRDRIKDYGLLSQVFADSLPRLVYYSHHTAEQLRELADRLGVQPSAASTHRPEQINAALLYWPAFGYLLKEDRDTRDLTGDAKQVAEMSDELREVLLDHQETFELLMRAASMNHCEFGVKVGTFDTKFWQTGFGRRSSRLLVCDAIRCFHDGQYEAAEDRLLAAIEVVIDCTRNNTTIQALTHASAMAYFSIALSEAINAGIVTPDKLPRLKERLRDYQTPDPYNMVSSIGVDLLMAQRSIDQMLEDCESGEDFARNFDRLAFGKEEEEEEEEEPGDKPSLGARLMFDRPDWREQIEADRANMVRFYRQAQDAFLRDDAIELLSAETERMEDYGNFAAIFAPFFEKMVDMNNRVRAEVDKAMSRLESPQITD
;
A
#
# COMPACT_ATOMS: atom_id res chain seq x y z
N MET A 1 -36.95 14.04 -34.44
CA MET A 1 -37.20 14.04 -32.98
C MET A 1 -36.97 12.68 -32.31
N LYS A 2 -37.44 11.54 -32.85
CA LYS A 2 -37.26 10.22 -32.19
C LYS A 2 -35.79 9.77 -32.03
N SER A 3 -34.88 10.19 -32.91
CA SER A 3 -33.46 9.80 -32.85
C SER A 3 -32.64 10.56 -31.80
N LEU A 4 -33.01 11.80 -31.46
CA LEU A 4 -32.32 12.62 -30.44
C LEU A 4 -32.63 12.13 -29.02
N SER A 5 -33.86 11.68 -28.78
CA SER A 5 -34.25 11.08 -27.50
C SER A 5 -33.57 9.73 -27.24
N LEU A 6 -33.30 8.94 -28.30
CA LEU A 6 -32.60 7.66 -28.18
C LEU A 6 -31.11 7.85 -27.88
N ILE A 7 -30.47 8.86 -28.49
CA ILE A 7 -29.06 9.20 -28.20
C ILE A 7 -28.94 9.72 -26.77
N ALA A 8 -29.81 10.64 -26.33
CA ALA A 8 -29.80 11.13 -24.95
C ALA A 8 -30.03 9.99 -23.93
N LEU A 9 -30.94 9.05 -24.21
CA LEU A 9 -31.17 7.90 -23.34
C LEU A 9 -29.98 6.94 -23.31
N LEU A 10 -29.32 6.69 -24.46
CA LEU A 10 -28.11 5.88 -24.53
C LEU A 10 -26.92 6.54 -23.84
N THR A 11 -26.79 7.88 -23.90
CA THR A 11 -25.78 8.65 -23.17
C THR A 11 -26.05 8.67 -21.67
N ILE A 12 -27.30 8.78 -21.24
CA ILE A 12 -27.67 8.69 -19.82
C ILE A 12 -27.44 7.27 -19.28
N LEU A 13 -27.79 6.23 -20.05
CA LEU A 13 -27.58 4.83 -19.66
C LEU A 13 -26.10 4.43 -19.67
N SER A 14 -25.29 4.95 -20.61
CA SER A 14 -23.85 4.70 -20.60
C SER A 14 -23.12 5.47 -19.50
N THR A 15 -23.53 6.69 -19.15
CA THR A 15 -22.94 7.44 -18.02
C THR A 15 -23.36 6.88 -16.66
N THR A 16 -24.59 6.38 -16.50
CA THR A 16 -25.02 5.74 -15.25
C THR A 16 -24.45 4.34 -15.05
N GLN A 17 -24.19 3.56 -16.12
CA GLN A 17 -23.47 2.27 -15.98
C GLN A 17 -21.97 2.45 -15.70
N ILE A 18 -21.31 3.48 -16.25
CA ILE A 18 -19.90 3.75 -15.94
C ILE A 18 -19.75 4.26 -14.49
N SER A 19 -20.68 5.08 -14.00
CA SER A 19 -20.63 5.60 -12.62
C SER A 19 -21.00 4.59 -11.53
N HIS A 20 -21.63 3.45 -11.86
CA HIS A 20 -21.93 2.37 -10.91
C HIS A 20 -20.96 1.17 -10.99
N ALA A 21 -20.15 1.08 -12.04
CA ALA A 21 -19.11 0.06 -12.16
C ALA A 21 -17.74 0.51 -11.63
N GLN A 22 -17.56 1.81 -11.36
CA GLN A 22 -16.54 2.28 -10.43
C GLN A 22 -17.11 2.11 -9.02
N THR A 23 -17.03 0.89 -8.47
CA THR A 23 -16.85 0.77 -7.01
C THR A 23 -15.75 1.77 -6.67
N ASP A 24 -16.01 2.68 -5.72
CA ASP A 24 -15.02 3.65 -5.30
C ASP A 24 -13.78 2.84 -4.90
N LEU A 25 -12.69 2.89 -5.66
CA LEU A 25 -11.53 2.03 -5.42
C LEU A 25 -10.85 2.41 -4.10
N ALA A 26 -11.24 3.54 -3.48
CA ALA A 26 -10.98 3.88 -2.09
C ALA A 26 -11.67 2.95 -1.07
N ASP A 27 -12.63 2.15 -1.51
CA ASP A 27 -13.31 1.06 -0.80
C ASP A 27 -12.69 -0.30 -1.15
N ASN A 28 -11.37 -0.36 -1.39
CA ASN A 28 -10.61 -1.62 -1.37
C ASN A 28 -9.92 -1.80 -0.01
N ALA A 29 -10.18 -2.93 0.67
CA ALA A 29 -9.64 -3.24 1.97
C ALA A 29 -8.10 -3.31 1.99
N ALA A 30 -7.47 -3.74 0.89
CA ALA A 30 -6.01 -3.85 0.79
C ALA A 30 -5.30 -2.51 1.04
N LEU A 31 -5.90 -1.39 0.62
CA LEU A 31 -5.35 -0.06 0.86
C LEU A 31 -5.27 0.25 2.35
N ARG A 32 -6.28 -0.12 3.14
CA ARG A 32 -6.26 0.05 4.60
C ARG A 32 -5.22 -0.84 5.25
N TYR A 33 -5.06 -2.06 4.74
CA TYR A 33 -4.03 -2.96 5.23
C TYR A 33 -2.61 -2.46 4.95
N TYR A 34 -2.35 -1.86 3.79
CA TYR A 34 -1.06 -1.21 3.53
C TYR A 34 -0.81 -0.02 4.48
N GLN A 35 -1.83 0.76 4.80
CA GLN A 35 -1.73 1.83 5.80
C GLN A 35 -1.38 1.28 7.19
N ALA A 36 -1.97 0.13 7.56
CA ALA A 36 -1.63 -0.58 8.79
C ALA A 36 -0.16 -1.06 8.79
N ILE A 37 0.32 -1.64 7.69
CA ILE A 37 1.71 -2.09 7.53
C ILE A 37 2.69 -0.92 7.66
N VAL A 38 2.42 0.20 6.99
CA VAL A 38 3.29 1.39 7.08
C VAL A 38 3.30 1.96 8.51
N SER A 39 2.15 1.97 9.19
CA SER A 39 2.05 2.37 10.60
C SER A 39 2.84 1.42 11.51
N LEU A 40 2.83 0.12 11.22
CA LEU A 40 3.61 -0.89 11.95
C LEU A 40 5.12 -0.70 11.74
N LEU A 41 5.56 -0.49 10.49
CA LEU A 41 6.96 -0.42 10.09
C LEU A 41 7.61 0.96 10.24
N GLY A 42 6.85 1.98 10.65
CA GLY A 42 7.34 3.35 10.77
C GLY A 42 8.60 3.47 11.65
N PRO A 43 9.47 4.47 11.39
CA PRO A 43 10.76 4.61 12.07
C PRO A 43 10.67 4.76 13.59
N TYR A 44 9.50 5.13 14.11
CA TYR A 44 9.22 5.27 15.54
C TYR A 44 8.91 3.94 16.25
N ASN A 45 8.80 2.83 15.52
CA ASN A 45 8.21 1.58 16.01
C ASN A 45 9.13 0.35 15.94
N GLN A 46 10.42 0.49 15.63
CA GLN A 46 11.32 -0.68 15.54
C GLN A 46 11.39 -1.49 16.85
N GLU A 47 11.42 -0.83 18.00
CA GLU A 47 11.46 -1.50 19.32
C GLU A 47 10.17 -2.31 19.60
N TYR A 48 9.01 -1.77 19.22
CA TYR A 48 7.73 -2.45 19.39
C TYR A 48 7.46 -3.50 18.31
N GLY A 49 8.02 -3.36 17.11
CA GLY A 49 7.90 -4.33 16.03
C GLY A 49 8.42 -5.71 16.43
N ASP A 50 9.50 -5.78 17.21
CA ASP A 50 10.02 -7.03 17.76
C ASP A 50 9.10 -7.60 18.85
N ALA A 51 8.54 -6.76 19.71
CA ALA A 51 7.55 -7.19 20.71
C ALA A 51 6.30 -7.79 20.05
N VAL A 52 5.81 -7.17 18.98
CA VAL A 52 4.69 -7.68 18.18
C VAL A 52 5.02 -9.01 17.51
N ARG A 53 6.21 -9.12 16.93
CA ARG A 53 6.69 -10.38 16.32
C ARG A 53 6.90 -11.47 17.37
N ALA A 54 7.23 -11.08 18.61
CA ALA A 54 7.38 -11.96 19.77
C ALA A 54 6.04 -12.37 20.40
N ILE A 55 4.90 -11.79 20.01
CA ILE A 55 3.58 -12.32 20.36
C ILE A 55 3.44 -13.70 19.74
N ARG A 56 3.79 -14.72 20.51
CA ARG A 56 3.66 -16.12 20.10
C ARG A 56 2.22 -16.56 20.37
N LEU A 57 1.53 -16.90 19.29
CA LEU A 57 0.22 -17.55 19.32
C LEU A 57 0.35 -19.09 19.51
N ASP A 58 1.56 -19.60 19.75
CA ASP A 58 1.82 -21.03 19.96
C ASP A 58 1.36 -21.54 21.34
N LYS A 59 0.80 -20.66 22.17
CA LYS A 59 0.17 -20.99 23.44
C LYS A 59 -1.35 -20.91 23.30
N ASP A 60 -2.04 -21.80 24.01
CA ASP A 60 -3.51 -21.87 24.06
C ASP A 60 -4.17 -20.55 24.48
N TRP A 61 -3.44 -19.69 25.18
CA TRP A 61 -3.90 -18.36 25.56
C TRP A 61 -2.75 -17.35 25.56
N ILE A 62 -3.00 -16.15 25.04
CA ILE A 62 -2.11 -15.01 25.21
C ILE A 62 -2.58 -14.23 26.44
N GLU A 63 -1.87 -14.39 27.54
CA GLU A 63 -2.00 -13.46 28.66
C GLU A 63 -1.37 -12.10 28.25
N PRO A 64 -2.13 -11.00 28.25
CA PRO A 64 -1.66 -9.69 27.81
C PRO A 64 -0.72 -9.10 28.87
N THR A 65 0.57 -9.47 28.79
CA THR A 65 1.61 -8.94 29.68
C THR A 65 1.69 -7.41 29.57
N PRO A 66 2.29 -6.71 30.56
CA PRO A 66 2.48 -5.26 30.47
C PRO A 66 3.15 -4.81 29.16
N GLU A 67 4.12 -5.58 28.67
CA GLU A 67 4.80 -5.32 27.41
C GLU A 67 3.86 -5.44 26.19
N VAL A 68 2.98 -6.45 26.17
CA VAL A 68 1.98 -6.61 25.12
C VAL A 68 0.98 -5.46 25.15
N ARG A 69 0.54 -5.03 26.34
CA ARG A 69 -0.39 -3.90 26.49
C ARG A 69 0.23 -2.59 26.00
N ALA A 70 1.47 -2.30 26.38
CA ALA A 70 2.21 -1.15 25.88
C ALA A 70 2.37 -1.20 24.34
N ALA A 71 2.68 -2.37 23.77
CA ALA A 71 2.77 -2.52 22.32
C ALA A 71 1.43 -2.29 21.62
N LEU A 72 0.31 -2.76 22.18
CA LEU A 72 -1.03 -2.51 21.64
C LEU A 72 -1.38 -1.01 21.66
N GLU A 73 -1.03 -0.30 22.71
CA GLU A 73 -1.21 1.16 22.83
C GLU A 73 -0.35 1.91 21.81
N ALA A 74 0.94 1.58 21.71
CA ALA A 74 1.85 2.15 20.72
C ALA A 74 1.39 1.91 19.26
N HIS A 75 0.63 0.83 19.03
CA HIS A 75 0.10 0.46 17.71
C HIS A 75 -1.40 0.71 17.53
N ALA A 76 -2.00 1.62 18.31
CA ALA A 76 -3.42 1.98 18.18
C ALA A 76 -3.82 2.41 16.75
N LEU A 77 -2.93 3.12 16.05
CA LEU A 77 -3.18 3.54 14.66
C LEU A 77 -3.18 2.35 13.68
N THR A 78 -2.30 1.37 13.87
CA THR A 78 -2.28 0.12 13.10
C THR A 78 -3.58 -0.66 13.30
N LEU A 79 -4.04 -0.82 14.55
CA LEU A 79 -5.31 -1.45 14.88
C LEU A 79 -6.52 -0.73 14.25
N LYS A 80 -6.48 0.62 14.23
CA LYS A 80 -7.50 1.44 13.55
C LYS A 80 -7.56 1.13 12.05
N PHE A 81 -6.44 1.08 11.35
CA PHE A 81 -6.42 0.77 9.92
C PHE A 81 -6.82 -0.68 9.62
N MET A 82 -6.36 -1.65 10.43
CA MET A 82 -6.80 -3.03 10.32
C MET A 82 -8.32 -3.16 10.49
N SER A 83 -8.88 -2.49 11.49
CA SER A 83 -10.33 -2.42 11.73
C SER A 83 -11.10 -1.82 10.56
N GLN A 84 -10.55 -0.78 9.92
CA GLN A 84 -11.16 -0.16 8.74
C GLN A 84 -11.10 -1.07 7.51
N GLY A 85 -9.98 -1.76 7.29
CA GLY A 85 -9.84 -2.72 6.19
C GLY A 85 -10.78 -3.91 6.33
N ALA A 86 -10.89 -4.46 7.54
CA ALA A 86 -11.81 -5.54 7.86
C ALA A 86 -13.30 -5.16 7.79
N ALA A 87 -13.64 -3.87 7.67
CA ALA A 87 -15.01 -3.41 7.47
C ALA A 87 -15.40 -3.28 5.99
N ILE A 88 -14.43 -3.42 5.08
CA ILE A 88 -14.60 -3.28 3.64
C ILE A 88 -14.65 -4.68 3.02
N GLU A 89 -15.64 -4.96 2.18
CA GLU A 89 -15.84 -6.31 1.62
C GLU A 89 -14.93 -6.64 0.42
N PRO A 90 -14.74 -5.76 -0.59
CA PRO A 90 -13.77 -6.02 -1.63
C PRO A 90 -12.35 -5.83 -1.09
N CYS A 91 -11.53 -6.87 -1.30
CA CYS A 91 -10.11 -6.83 -1.02
C CYS A 91 -9.36 -7.41 -2.21
N ASP A 92 -8.60 -6.55 -2.87
CA ASP A 92 -7.68 -6.93 -3.94
C ASP A 92 -6.33 -6.28 -3.64
N PHE A 93 -5.28 -7.09 -3.51
CA PHE A 93 -3.92 -6.61 -3.28
C PHE A 93 -3.21 -6.22 -4.57
N GLY A 94 -3.92 -6.29 -5.72
CA GLY A 94 -3.45 -5.82 -7.02
C GLY A 94 -2.26 -6.60 -7.53
N ILE A 95 -2.19 -7.85 -7.10
CA ILE A 95 -1.09 -8.75 -7.40
C ILE A 95 -1.28 -9.25 -8.82
N ASP A 96 -0.27 -9.05 -9.67
CA ASP A 96 -0.32 -9.58 -11.02
C ASP A 96 0.17 -11.03 -11.08
N PHE A 97 -0.79 -11.94 -11.15
CA PHE A 97 -0.50 -13.37 -11.27
C PHE A 97 0.03 -13.79 -12.64
N SER A 98 0.06 -12.89 -13.63
CA SER A 98 0.68 -13.20 -14.93
C SER A 98 2.20 -13.42 -14.83
N GLU A 99 2.82 -12.93 -13.76
CA GLU A 99 4.23 -13.15 -13.40
C GLU A 99 4.46 -14.48 -12.65
N ALA A 100 3.42 -15.28 -12.41
CA ALA A 100 3.50 -16.59 -11.75
C ALA A 100 4.32 -16.56 -10.44
N TYR A 101 5.51 -17.16 -10.41
CA TYR A 101 6.36 -17.23 -9.22
C TYR A 101 7.25 -16.00 -9.00
N ASP A 102 7.38 -15.12 -10.01
CA ASP A 102 8.04 -13.81 -9.88
C ASP A 102 7.16 -12.80 -9.13
N THR A 103 5.88 -13.13 -8.97
CA THR A 103 4.90 -12.33 -8.25
C THR A 103 5.39 -11.98 -6.84
N LEU A 104 5.66 -10.69 -6.60
CA LEU A 104 6.12 -10.21 -5.31
C LEU A 104 4.95 -10.07 -4.31
N PHE A 105 4.93 -10.94 -3.31
CA PHE A 105 3.98 -10.88 -2.18
C PHE A 105 4.44 -9.91 -1.10
N VAL A 106 4.57 -8.63 -1.43
CA VAL A 106 5.08 -7.65 -0.48
C VAL A 106 4.08 -7.40 0.64
N GLY A 107 4.56 -7.55 1.88
CA GLY A 107 3.82 -7.21 3.09
C GLY A 107 2.97 -8.34 3.68
N ILE A 108 2.97 -9.57 3.14
CA ILE A 108 2.17 -10.67 3.71
C ILE A 108 2.58 -11.02 5.15
N GLN A 109 3.88 -11.02 5.43
CA GLN A 109 4.41 -11.25 6.79
C GLN A 109 4.03 -10.11 7.74
N ASP A 110 4.11 -8.87 7.26
CA ASP A 110 3.77 -7.68 8.05
C ASP A 110 2.25 -7.58 8.29
N LEU A 111 1.43 -7.94 7.30
CA LEU A 111 -0.01 -8.04 7.45
C LEU A 111 -0.38 -9.16 8.43
N ASN A 112 0.34 -10.29 8.39
CA ASN A 112 0.15 -11.36 9.36
C ASN A 112 0.48 -10.84 10.76
N ALA A 113 1.58 -10.10 10.94
CA ALA A 113 1.89 -9.43 12.21
C ALA A 113 0.77 -8.45 12.65
N CYS A 114 0.20 -7.68 11.72
CA CYS A 114 -0.94 -6.81 12.01
C CYS A 114 -2.20 -7.60 12.42
N ALA A 115 -2.45 -8.77 11.83
CA ALA A 115 -3.55 -9.65 12.22
C ALA A 115 -3.33 -10.24 13.62
N ARG A 116 -2.08 -10.60 13.97
CA ARG A 116 -1.73 -11.03 15.34
C ARG A 116 -1.94 -9.92 16.37
N LEU A 117 -1.67 -8.66 16.01
CA LEU A 117 -2.00 -7.50 16.85
C LEU A 117 -3.51 -7.41 17.14
N LEU A 118 -4.37 -7.62 16.14
CA LEU A 118 -5.83 -7.65 16.36
C LEU A 118 -6.24 -8.76 17.34
N LEU A 119 -5.63 -9.95 17.23
CA LEU A 119 -5.91 -11.06 18.15
C LEU A 119 -5.40 -10.80 19.56
N ALA A 120 -4.22 -10.20 19.71
CA ALA A 120 -3.71 -9.78 21.00
C ALA A 120 -4.62 -8.73 21.66
N ASP A 121 -5.16 -7.78 20.89
CA ASP A 121 -6.16 -6.81 21.39
C ASP A 121 -7.47 -7.50 21.80
N ALA A 122 -7.88 -8.56 21.10
CA ALA A 122 -9.03 -9.37 21.50
C ALA A 122 -8.81 -10.06 22.85
N CYS A 123 -7.65 -10.71 23.04
CA CYS A 123 -7.28 -11.34 24.32
C CYS A 123 -7.21 -10.32 25.46
N ARG A 124 -6.61 -9.14 25.21
CA ARG A 124 -6.59 -8.03 26.16
C ARG A 124 -8.00 -7.62 26.56
N ALA A 125 -8.88 -7.40 25.59
CA ALA A 125 -10.28 -7.03 25.84
C ALA A 125 -11.04 -8.09 26.64
N LEU A 126 -10.81 -9.39 26.39
CA LEU A 126 -11.41 -10.48 27.16
C LEU A 126 -10.96 -10.48 28.62
N GLU A 127 -9.67 -10.32 28.89
CA GLU A 127 -9.13 -10.24 30.26
C GLU A 127 -9.61 -8.99 31.01
N ASP A 128 -9.82 -7.88 30.28
CA ASP A 128 -10.37 -6.63 30.82
C ASP A 128 -11.90 -6.68 31.01
N GLY A 129 -12.57 -7.76 30.58
CA GLY A 129 -14.03 -7.93 30.62
C GLY A 129 -14.80 -7.17 29.53
N ASP A 130 -14.12 -6.54 28.58
CA ASP A 130 -14.70 -5.86 27.41
C ASP A 130 -15.04 -6.86 26.29
N THR A 131 -16.11 -7.62 26.54
CA THR A 131 -16.62 -8.61 25.58
C THR A 131 -17.07 -8.01 24.24
N HIS A 132 -17.42 -6.73 24.18
CA HIS A 132 -17.85 -6.09 22.93
C HIS A 132 -16.67 -5.83 22.00
N THR A 133 -15.57 -5.29 22.54
CA THR A 133 -14.34 -5.10 21.78
C THR A 133 -13.75 -6.45 21.39
N ALA A 134 -13.78 -7.45 22.28
CA ALA A 134 -13.35 -8.80 21.96
C ALA A 134 -14.10 -9.39 20.75
N ASP A 135 -15.43 -9.41 20.76
CA ASP A 135 -16.25 -9.89 19.62
C ASP A 135 -15.92 -9.12 18.33
N GLN A 136 -15.76 -7.80 18.42
CA GLN A 136 -15.39 -7.00 17.26
C GLN A 136 -14.03 -7.38 16.69
N ARG A 137 -13.01 -7.58 17.53
CA ARG A 137 -11.66 -7.92 17.09
C ARG A 137 -11.59 -9.33 16.51
N VAL A 138 -12.26 -10.29 17.11
CA VAL A 138 -12.37 -11.66 16.57
C VAL A 138 -13.05 -11.64 15.18
N ALA A 139 -14.19 -10.96 15.05
CA ALA A 139 -14.87 -10.82 13.76
C ALA A 139 -13.99 -10.15 12.69
N GLN A 140 -13.23 -9.12 13.07
CA GLN A 140 -12.30 -8.44 12.16
C GLN A 140 -11.16 -9.36 11.74
N SER A 141 -10.59 -10.14 12.65
CA SER A 141 -9.55 -11.12 12.33
C SER A 141 -10.06 -12.20 11.37
N ILE A 142 -11.32 -12.64 11.50
CA ILE A 142 -11.95 -13.56 10.53
C ILE A 142 -12.04 -12.91 9.15
N GLN A 143 -12.48 -11.65 9.06
CA GLN A 143 -12.52 -10.95 7.77
C GLN A 143 -11.12 -10.74 7.18
N VAL A 144 -10.10 -10.46 8.01
CA VAL A 144 -8.70 -10.38 7.55
C VAL A 144 -8.23 -11.72 6.99
N ALA A 145 -8.50 -12.84 7.68
CA ALA A 145 -8.24 -14.18 7.14
C ALA A 145 -8.99 -14.41 5.82
N ARG A 146 -10.23 -13.93 5.73
CA ARG A 146 -11.04 -13.96 4.51
C ARG A 146 -10.49 -13.04 3.41
N HIS A 147 -9.66 -12.06 3.71
CA HIS A 147 -8.96 -11.28 2.70
C HIS A 147 -7.64 -11.94 2.30
N PHE A 148 -6.99 -12.64 3.24
CA PHE A 148 -5.75 -13.36 2.98
C PHE A 148 -5.90 -14.52 1.99
N TRP A 149 -6.99 -15.28 2.02
CA TRP A 149 -7.10 -16.43 1.11
C TRP A 149 -7.21 -15.99 -0.36
N ARG A 150 -7.59 -14.73 -0.59
CA ARG A 150 -7.62 -14.13 -1.93
C ARG A 150 -6.23 -13.75 -2.47
N PHE A 151 -5.18 -13.83 -1.65
CA PHE A 151 -3.81 -13.79 -2.18
C PHE A 151 -3.60 -15.06 -3.02
N ALA A 152 -3.08 -14.92 -4.24
CA ALA A 152 -2.86 -16.09 -5.07
C ALA A 152 -1.82 -17.05 -4.53
N GLY A 153 -1.94 -18.26 -5.08
CA GLY A 153 -1.09 -19.38 -4.76
C GLY A 153 -1.45 -19.95 -3.40
N SER A 154 -0.66 -20.92 -2.97
CA SER A 154 -0.87 -21.66 -1.73
C SER A 154 -0.57 -20.85 -0.48
N ILE A 155 0.22 -19.77 -0.57
CA ILE A 155 0.65 -18.98 0.59
C ILE A 155 -0.53 -18.27 1.27
N GLY A 156 -1.38 -17.57 0.50
CA GLY A 156 -2.53 -16.84 1.04
C GLY A 156 -3.48 -17.71 1.87
N PRO A 157 -3.99 -18.82 1.31
CA PRO A 157 -4.78 -19.82 2.01
C PRO A 157 -4.10 -20.41 3.25
N LEU A 158 -2.80 -20.72 3.18
CA LEU A 158 -2.06 -21.25 4.34
C LEU A 158 -1.94 -20.24 5.48
N VAL A 159 -1.67 -18.97 5.16
CA VAL A 159 -1.66 -17.87 6.14
C VAL A 159 -3.06 -17.67 6.73
N SER A 160 -4.10 -17.76 5.90
CA SER A 160 -5.50 -17.67 6.34
C SER A 160 -5.87 -18.79 7.29
N ALA A 161 -5.53 -20.03 6.95
CA ALA A 161 -5.80 -21.20 7.78
C ALA A 161 -5.10 -21.07 9.13
N SER A 162 -3.82 -20.70 9.15
CA SER A 162 -3.10 -20.44 10.40
C SER A 162 -3.74 -19.33 11.23
N LEU A 163 -4.22 -18.26 10.60
CA LEU A 163 -4.90 -17.18 11.33
C LEU A 163 -6.23 -17.66 11.92
N VAL A 164 -7.01 -18.44 11.16
CA VAL A 164 -8.28 -18.99 11.63
C VAL A 164 -8.09 -20.01 12.74
N GLU A 165 -7.06 -20.85 12.68
CA GLU A 165 -6.70 -21.78 13.76
C GLU A 165 -6.45 -21.04 15.08
N HIS A 166 -5.71 -19.93 15.05
CA HIS A 166 -5.53 -19.10 16.25
C HIS A 166 -6.83 -18.42 16.70
N ILE A 167 -7.66 -17.96 15.76
CA ILE A 167 -8.98 -17.38 16.07
C ILE A 167 -9.87 -18.41 16.79
N THR A 168 -9.96 -19.63 16.28
CA THR A 168 -10.81 -20.69 16.83
C THR A 168 -10.28 -21.14 18.19
N GLN A 169 -8.97 -21.28 18.36
CA GLN A 169 -8.33 -21.60 19.64
C GLN A 169 -8.62 -20.55 20.71
N ILE A 170 -8.35 -19.27 20.43
CA ILE A 170 -8.60 -18.16 21.38
C ILE A 170 -10.08 -18.08 21.74
N THR A 171 -10.97 -18.18 20.76
CA THR A 171 -12.42 -18.06 20.99
C THR A 171 -12.96 -19.24 21.80
N THR A 172 -12.48 -20.45 21.51
CA THR A 172 -12.83 -21.68 22.24
C THR A 172 -12.37 -21.60 23.69
N GLU A 173 -11.12 -21.22 23.93
CA GLU A 173 -10.57 -21.07 25.29
C GLU A 173 -11.31 -19.98 26.08
N ALA A 174 -11.66 -18.85 25.43
CA ALA A 174 -12.43 -17.79 26.07
C ALA A 174 -13.83 -18.25 26.52
N LEU A 175 -14.50 -19.06 25.69
CA LEU A 175 -15.78 -19.67 26.02
C LEU A 175 -15.63 -20.71 27.16
N ASP A 176 -14.60 -21.54 27.11
CA ASP A 176 -14.35 -22.61 28.10
C ASP A 176 -14.01 -22.03 29.48
N ARG A 177 -13.26 -20.92 29.52
CA ARG A 177 -12.97 -20.15 30.73
C ARG A 177 -14.15 -19.29 31.20
N GLY A 178 -15.21 -19.17 30.40
CA GLY A 178 -16.36 -18.32 30.69
C GLY A 178 -16.05 -16.81 30.68
N LEU A 179 -14.98 -16.40 29.98
CA LEU A 179 -14.63 -14.98 29.79
C LEU A 179 -15.62 -14.27 28.87
N ILE A 180 -16.24 -15.01 27.95
CA ILE A 180 -17.29 -14.54 27.06
C ILE A 180 -18.37 -15.62 26.91
N GLN A 181 -19.62 -15.20 26.73
CA GLN A 181 -20.75 -16.10 26.45
C GLN A 181 -21.04 -16.13 24.94
N PRO A 182 -21.56 -17.25 24.40
CA PRO A 182 -21.87 -17.37 22.97
C PRO A 182 -22.74 -16.22 22.42
N GLU A 183 -23.71 -15.73 23.19
CA GLU A 183 -24.62 -14.66 22.77
C GLU A 183 -23.92 -13.30 22.60
N GLN A 184 -22.74 -13.13 23.20
CA GLN A 184 -21.93 -11.92 23.08
C GLN A 184 -21.07 -11.90 21.81
N LEU A 185 -20.96 -13.03 21.10
CA LEU A 185 -20.16 -13.21 19.89
C LEU A 185 -20.97 -13.00 18.60
N ALA A 186 -21.88 -12.02 18.59
CA ALA A 186 -22.80 -11.80 17.48
C ALA A 186 -22.11 -11.35 16.18
N LYS A 187 -21.06 -10.51 16.26
CA LYS A 187 -20.29 -10.08 15.08
C LYS A 187 -19.45 -11.25 14.56
N THR A 188 -18.84 -12.02 15.46
CA THR A 188 -18.07 -13.23 15.14
C THR A 188 -18.93 -14.26 14.44
N ALA A 189 -20.11 -14.56 15.00
CA ALA A 189 -21.11 -15.42 14.39
C ALA A 189 -21.47 -14.99 12.96
N LYS A 190 -21.70 -13.70 12.74
CA LYS A 190 -21.97 -13.14 11.42
C LYS A 190 -20.78 -13.32 10.46
N ALA A 191 -19.55 -13.08 10.92
CA ALA A 191 -18.35 -13.24 10.09
C ALA A 191 -18.13 -14.71 9.67
N LEU A 192 -18.33 -15.66 10.59
CA LEU A 192 -18.24 -17.10 10.33
C LEU A 192 -19.25 -17.57 9.28
N ALA A 193 -20.45 -16.98 9.25
CA ALA A 193 -21.50 -17.37 8.30
C ALA A 193 -21.11 -17.15 6.82
N PHE A 194 -20.08 -16.33 6.55
CA PHE A 194 -19.57 -16.06 5.20
C PHE A 194 -18.46 -17.01 4.73
N LEU A 195 -17.95 -17.89 5.59
CA LEU A 195 -16.95 -18.88 5.22
C LEU A 195 -17.64 -20.12 4.63
N ASP A 196 -17.14 -20.61 3.50
CA ASP A 196 -17.56 -21.91 2.98
C ASP A 196 -17.06 -22.99 3.95
N GLN A 197 -17.97 -23.75 4.55
CA GLN A 197 -17.59 -24.78 5.52
C GLN A 197 -16.98 -26.04 4.87
N ARG A 198 -16.99 -26.16 3.55
CA ARG A 198 -16.38 -27.30 2.85
C ARG A 198 -15.00 -26.97 2.30
N ASP A 199 -14.83 -25.75 1.82
CA ASP A 199 -13.54 -25.26 1.32
C ASP A 199 -13.37 -23.78 1.68
N PRO A 200 -13.14 -23.46 2.97
CA PRO A 200 -13.13 -22.08 3.47
C PRO A 200 -12.07 -21.19 2.82
N PHE A 201 -11.10 -21.80 2.14
CA PHE A 201 -9.96 -21.12 1.52
C PHE A 201 -9.82 -21.40 0.02
N ASP A 202 -10.85 -21.97 -0.61
CA ASP A 202 -10.87 -22.27 -2.05
C ASP A 202 -9.61 -23.06 -2.50
N ALA A 203 -9.23 -24.05 -1.69
CA ALA A 203 -8.05 -24.89 -1.90
C ALA A 203 -8.05 -25.52 -3.30
N ARG A 204 -9.24 -25.85 -3.83
CA ARG A 204 -9.39 -26.37 -5.19
C ARG A 204 -8.88 -25.40 -6.24
N SER A 205 -9.39 -24.17 -6.28
CA SER A 205 -8.95 -23.17 -7.27
C SER A 205 -7.48 -22.80 -7.08
N VAL A 206 -6.97 -22.82 -5.85
CA VAL A 206 -5.56 -22.59 -5.57
C VAL A 206 -4.67 -23.70 -6.13
N ILE A 207 -5.04 -24.97 -5.96
CA ILE A 207 -4.30 -26.11 -6.55
C ILE A 207 -4.29 -26.02 -8.08
N GLU A 208 -5.42 -25.65 -8.69
CA GLU A 208 -5.52 -25.46 -10.14
C GLU A 208 -4.67 -24.28 -10.64
N LEU A 209 -4.60 -23.19 -9.87
CA LEU A 209 -3.74 -22.04 -10.14
C LEU A 209 -2.26 -22.42 -10.05
N GLU A 210 -1.84 -23.11 -8.98
CA GLU A 210 -0.47 -23.61 -8.82
C GLU A 210 -0.09 -24.60 -9.92
N ARG A 211 -1.06 -25.41 -10.38
CA ARG A 211 -0.87 -26.26 -11.57
C ARG A 211 -0.59 -25.42 -12.81
N THR A 212 -1.43 -24.41 -13.05
CA THR A 212 -1.32 -23.52 -14.22
C THR A 212 0.00 -22.75 -14.22
N ASN A 213 0.40 -22.21 -13.07
CA ASN A 213 1.64 -21.46 -12.90
C ASN A 213 2.88 -22.33 -13.16
N THR A 214 2.92 -23.55 -12.58
CA THR A 214 4.00 -24.50 -12.84
C THR A 214 4.08 -24.91 -14.31
N HIS A 215 2.93 -25.12 -14.97
CA HIS A 215 2.90 -25.39 -16.41
C HIS A 215 3.44 -24.22 -17.23
N ALA A 216 2.96 -23.00 -16.97
CA ALA A 216 3.43 -21.80 -17.68
C ALA A 216 4.95 -21.65 -17.55
N LEU A 217 5.47 -21.84 -16.34
CA LEU A 217 6.88 -21.75 -16.00
C LEU A 217 7.74 -22.78 -16.74
N VAL A 218 7.38 -24.06 -16.66
CA VAL A 218 8.14 -25.12 -17.34
C VAL A 218 8.01 -24.99 -18.86
N ASN A 219 6.84 -24.62 -19.39
CA ASN A 219 6.67 -24.41 -20.81
C ASN A 219 7.48 -23.21 -21.33
N ALA A 220 7.62 -22.14 -20.55
CA ALA A 220 8.50 -21.02 -20.89
C ALA A 220 9.97 -21.49 -20.98
N ALA A 221 10.42 -22.35 -20.05
CA ALA A 221 11.75 -22.93 -20.09
C ALA A 221 11.96 -23.90 -21.28
N LEU A 222 10.94 -24.68 -21.63
CA LEU A 222 10.99 -25.65 -22.74
C LEU A 222 10.99 -24.99 -24.13
N ASN A 223 10.25 -23.87 -24.29
CA ASN A 223 10.04 -23.21 -25.57
C ASN A 223 11.05 -22.08 -25.85
N ASP A 224 12.03 -21.89 -24.98
CA ASP A 224 13.05 -20.86 -25.16
C ASP A 224 13.91 -21.14 -26.41
N PRO A 225 13.87 -20.26 -27.44
CA PRO A 225 14.64 -20.44 -28.67
C PRO A 225 16.15 -20.27 -28.47
N ASP A 226 16.57 -19.55 -27.42
CA ASP A 226 17.98 -19.18 -27.22
C ASP A 226 18.81 -20.30 -26.55
N GLY A 227 18.16 -21.39 -26.14
CA GLY A 227 18.83 -22.55 -25.55
C GLY A 227 19.35 -22.32 -24.12
N ASP A 228 19.09 -21.15 -23.53
CA ASP A 228 19.42 -20.84 -22.13
C ASP A 228 18.36 -21.36 -21.14
N THR A 229 17.80 -22.53 -21.46
CA THR A 229 16.87 -23.26 -20.59
C THR A 229 17.48 -23.46 -19.20
N ALA A 230 18.80 -23.69 -19.14
CA ALA A 230 19.61 -23.85 -17.95
C ALA A 230 19.49 -22.67 -16.95
N THR A 231 19.79 -21.45 -17.38
CA THR A 231 19.79 -20.27 -16.49
C THR A 231 18.38 -19.90 -16.06
N LYS A 232 17.39 -20.03 -16.94
CA LYS A 232 15.99 -19.79 -16.56
C LYS A 232 15.49 -20.84 -15.60
N LEU A 233 15.79 -22.12 -15.82
CA LEU A 233 15.43 -23.17 -14.87
C LEU A 233 16.10 -22.96 -13.50
N ASP A 234 17.33 -22.46 -13.49
CA ASP A 234 18.03 -22.09 -12.26
C ASP A 234 17.31 -20.95 -11.52
N LYS A 235 16.85 -19.91 -12.22
CA LYS A 235 16.01 -18.83 -11.64
C LYS A 235 14.69 -19.38 -11.09
N VAL A 236 13.99 -20.15 -11.90
CA VAL A 236 12.72 -20.81 -11.54
C VAL A 236 12.86 -21.59 -10.24
N VAL A 237 13.94 -22.36 -10.12
CA VAL A 237 14.11 -23.17 -8.93
C VAL A 237 14.69 -22.37 -7.77
N HIS A 238 15.56 -21.38 -7.99
CA HIS A 238 15.97 -20.46 -6.92
C HIS A 238 14.77 -19.73 -6.30
N GLN A 239 13.79 -19.34 -7.12
CA GLN A 239 12.54 -18.73 -6.65
C GLN A 239 11.71 -19.72 -5.84
N ALA A 240 11.49 -20.92 -6.37
CA ALA A 240 10.79 -21.99 -5.65
C ALA A 240 11.48 -22.33 -4.32
N MET A 241 12.81 -22.36 -4.33
CA MET A 241 13.66 -22.61 -3.18
C MET A 241 13.59 -21.51 -2.14
N GLY A 242 13.51 -20.24 -2.55
CA GLY A 242 13.26 -19.11 -1.65
C GLY A 242 11.94 -19.24 -0.91
N VAL A 243 10.88 -19.64 -1.62
CA VAL A 243 9.55 -19.91 -1.02
C VAL A 243 9.61 -21.08 -0.03
N ILE A 244 10.28 -22.17 -0.39
CA ILE A 244 10.44 -23.36 0.49
C ILE A 244 11.28 -23.02 1.72
N ALA A 245 12.37 -22.26 1.56
CA ALA A 245 13.25 -21.85 2.67
C ALA A 245 12.49 -20.96 3.67
N ALA A 246 11.63 -20.06 3.19
CA ALA A 246 10.75 -19.28 4.05
C ALA A 246 9.69 -20.16 4.78
N ALA A 247 9.31 -21.30 4.20
CA ALA A 247 8.30 -22.21 4.73
C ALA A 247 8.86 -23.37 5.59
N ARG A 248 10.18 -23.56 5.64
CA ARG A 248 10.84 -24.66 6.36
C ARG A 248 11.91 -24.14 7.31
N ASP A 249 11.72 -24.42 8.59
CA ASP A 249 12.69 -24.24 9.68
C ASP A 249 13.83 -25.31 9.66
N SER A 250 14.16 -25.87 8.49
CA SER A 250 15.02 -27.07 8.39
C SER A 250 16.26 -26.88 7.51
N ASP A 251 17.44 -27.13 8.10
CA ASP A 251 18.79 -27.16 7.49
C ASP A 251 18.99 -28.11 6.29
N LYS A 252 17.93 -28.71 5.73
CA LYS A 252 18.03 -29.68 4.65
C LYS A 252 18.02 -28.97 3.29
N THR A 253 19.19 -28.54 2.83
CA THR A 253 19.41 -28.05 1.47
C THR A 253 18.98 -29.14 0.47
N PRO A 254 18.06 -28.87 -0.46
CA PRO A 254 17.70 -29.79 -1.52
C PRO A 254 18.91 -30.18 -2.38
N ASN A 255 18.79 -31.34 -3.01
CA ASN A 255 19.92 -32.07 -3.57
C ASN A 255 20.53 -31.35 -4.80
N ILE A 256 21.50 -30.45 -4.56
CA ILE A 256 22.29 -29.69 -5.56
C ILE A 256 22.79 -30.57 -6.73
N LYS A 257 22.96 -31.87 -6.51
CA LYS A 257 23.44 -32.82 -7.53
C LYS A 257 22.50 -32.99 -8.74
N LEU A 258 21.18 -32.86 -8.56
CA LEU A 258 20.22 -33.00 -9.67
C LEU A 258 20.15 -31.75 -10.55
N PHE A 259 20.46 -30.58 -9.97
CA PHE A 259 20.62 -29.31 -10.69
C PHE A 259 21.81 -29.37 -11.64
N ASN A 260 22.94 -29.86 -11.14
CA ASN A 260 24.11 -30.03 -11.98
C ASN A 260 23.86 -30.97 -13.16
N TRP A 261 22.97 -31.97 -13.00
CA TRP A 261 22.59 -32.88 -14.09
C TRP A 261 21.73 -32.20 -15.17
N LEU A 262 20.71 -31.41 -14.78
CA LEU A 262 19.88 -30.63 -15.71
C LEU A 262 20.70 -29.59 -16.52
N LEU A 263 21.83 -29.15 -15.96
CA LEU A 263 22.73 -28.18 -16.57
C LEU A 263 23.85 -28.81 -17.42
N SER A 264 24.10 -30.13 -17.31
CA SER A 264 25.32 -30.76 -17.85
C SER A 264 25.13 -31.75 -19.00
N GLU A 265 23.91 -32.16 -19.32
CA GLU A 265 23.66 -33.20 -20.34
C GLU A 265 22.68 -32.72 -21.42
N ASP A 266 22.66 -33.45 -22.55
CA ASP A 266 21.92 -33.17 -23.79
C ASP A 266 20.62 -32.37 -23.59
N PRO A 267 20.47 -31.16 -24.19
CA PRO A 267 19.27 -30.35 -24.06
C PRO A 267 17.96 -31.09 -24.40
N GLU A 268 18.00 -32.08 -25.31
CA GLU A 268 16.82 -32.88 -25.63
C GLU A 268 16.47 -33.88 -24.52
N GLU A 269 17.45 -34.43 -23.83
CA GLU A 269 17.26 -35.28 -22.65
C GLU A 269 16.69 -34.46 -21.48
N ALA A 270 17.23 -33.27 -21.24
CA ALA A 270 16.72 -32.34 -20.24
C ALA A 270 15.25 -31.94 -20.52
N ARG A 271 14.92 -31.62 -21.78
CA ARG A 271 13.54 -31.35 -22.22
C ARG A 271 12.62 -32.55 -22.04
N ALA A 272 13.08 -33.76 -22.37
CA ALA A 272 12.30 -34.98 -22.18
C ALA A 272 12.03 -35.25 -20.70
N GLU A 273 13.02 -35.05 -19.84
CA GLU A 273 12.85 -35.23 -18.40
C GLU A 273 11.92 -34.16 -17.80
N LEU A 274 12.04 -32.89 -18.20
CA LEU A 274 11.11 -31.82 -17.78
C LEU A 274 9.66 -32.13 -18.14
N ARG A 275 9.39 -32.64 -19.34
CA ARG A 275 8.05 -33.11 -19.73
C ARG A 275 7.58 -34.29 -18.87
N GLY A 276 8.49 -35.22 -18.56
CA GLY A 276 8.22 -36.33 -17.65
C GLY A 276 7.90 -35.86 -16.23
N MET A 277 8.60 -34.85 -15.74
CA MET A 277 8.33 -34.21 -14.44
C MET A 277 6.95 -33.52 -14.44
N LEU A 278 6.59 -32.77 -15.49
CA LEU A 278 5.27 -32.15 -15.61
C LEU A 278 4.13 -33.18 -15.56
N SER A 279 4.26 -34.30 -16.28
CA SER A 279 3.23 -35.36 -16.25
C SER A 279 3.08 -36.00 -14.87
N ARG A 280 4.17 -36.15 -14.11
CA ARG A 280 4.11 -36.64 -12.73
C ARG A 280 3.52 -35.60 -11.77
N TYR A 281 3.82 -34.32 -11.99
CA TYR A 281 3.22 -33.20 -11.26
C TYR A 281 1.72 -33.08 -11.53
N ASP A 282 1.27 -33.25 -12.78
CA ASP A 282 -0.15 -33.31 -13.14
C ASP A 282 -0.88 -34.39 -12.35
N ARG A 283 -0.33 -35.61 -12.33
CA ARG A 283 -0.87 -36.72 -11.55
C ARG A 283 -0.93 -36.39 -10.06
N PHE A 284 0.12 -35.76 -9.52
CA PHE A 284 0.14 -35.31 -8.14
C PHE A 284 -0.98 -34.30 -7.85
N THR A 285 -1.17 -33.29 -8.72
CA THR A 285 -2.25 -32.31 -8.56
C THR A 285 -3.64 -32.94 -8.68
N ASP A 286 -3.83 -33.89 -9.61
CA ASP A 286 -5.09 -34.63 -9.76
C ASP A 286 -5.41 -35.46 -8.50
N GLU A 287 -4.42 -36.14 -7.93
CA GLU A 287 -4.57 -36.89 -6.67
C GLU A 287 -4.80 -35.96 -5.47
N THR A 288 -4.15 -34.79 -5.44
CA THR A 288 -4.39 -33.76 -4.41
C THR A 288 -5.83 -33.24 -4.47
N LEU A 289 -6.32 -32.94 -5.68
CA LEU A 289 -7.70 -32.50 -5.90
C LEU A 289 -8.70 -33.59 -5.52
N ALA A 290 -8.41 -34.86 -5.82
CA ALA A 290 -9.24 -35.97 -5.39
C ALA A 290 -9.26 -36.13 -3.86
N THR A 291 -8.16 -35.77 -3.18
CA THR A 291 -8.05 -35.83 -1.72
C THR A 291 -9.04 -34.90 -1.02
N LEU A 292 -9.32 -33.72 -1.60
CA LEU A 292 -10.32 -32.78 -1.08
C LEU A 292 -11.72 -33.39 -0.97
N ASP A 293 -12.03 -34.40 -1.80
CA ASP A 293 -13.34 -35.02 -1.89
C ASP A 293 -13.44 -36.34 -1.08
N THR A 294 -12.40 -36.73 -0.34
CA THR A 294 -12.38 -37.96 0.46
C THR A 294 -13.11 -37.83 1.80
N GLU A 295 -13.44 -38.95 2.44
CA GLU A 295 -14.01 -38.96 3.79
C GLU A 295 -12.96 -38.63 4.88
N THR A 296 -11.67 -38.89 4.61
CA THR A 296 -10.55 -38.56 5.50
C THR A 296 -9.45 -37.75 4.80
N PRO A 297 -9.72 -36.48 4.43
CA PRO A 297 -8.79 -35.66 3.66
C PRO A 297 -7.46 -35.40 4.36
N CYS A 298 -7.46 -35.29 5.69
CA CYS A 298 -6.24 -35.06 6.46
C CYS A 298 -5.28 -36.26 6.40
N GLU A 299 -5.77 -37.48 6.66
CA GLU A 299 -4.98 -38.71 6.56
C GLU A 299 -4.47 -38.93 5.13
N SER A 300 -5.36 -38.73 4.15
CA SER A 300 -5.04 -38.85 2.73
C SER A 300 -3.99 -37.82 2.28
N ALA A 301 -4.03 -36.60 2.82
CA ALA A 301 -3.01 -35.58 2.56
C ALA A 301 -1.65 -35.94 3.18
N GLU A 302 -1.62 -36.54 4.38
CA GLU A 302 -0.39 -37.05 4.99
C GLU A 302 0.21 -38.21 4.17
N GLU A 303 -0.61 -39.17 3.73
CA GLU A 303 -0.18 -40.25 2.84
C GLU A 303 0.39 -39.72 1.52
N LEU A 304 -0.27 -38.71 0.93
CA LEU A 304 0.20 -38.06 -0.28
C LEU A 304 1.54 -37.33 -0.06
N ARG A 305 1.71 -36.66 1.08
CA ARG A 305 2.97 -36.02 1.48
C ARG A 305 4.09 -37.05 1.63
N ASP A 306 3.82 -38.18 2.26
CA ASP A 306 4.83 -39.24 2.46
C ASP A 306 5.26 -39.87 1.13
N ARG A 307 4.36 -39.91 0.15
CA ARG A 307 4.60 -40.40 -1.22
C ARG A 307 5.06 -39.33 -2.19
N ILE A 308 5.26 -38.07 -1.79
CA ILE A 308 5.59 -36.95 -2.69
C ILE A 308 6.83 -37.23 -3.56
N LYS A 309 7.77 -38.04 -3.05
CA LYS A 309 8.98 -38.47 -3.76
C LYS A 309 8.68 -39.31 -5.00
N ASP A 310 7.57 -40.06 -5.00
CA ASP A 310 7.15 -40.92 -6.10
C ASP A 310 6.70 -40.12 -7.33
N TYR A 311 6.33 -38.85 -7.14
CA TYR A 311 5.90 -37.92 -8.19
C TYR A 311 7.07 -37.09 -8.77
N GLY A 312 8.30 -37.33 -8.33
CA GLY A 312 9.50 -36.69 -8.85
C GLY A 312 9.84 -35.35 -8.19
N LEU A 313 10.79 -34.63 -8.78
CA LEU A 313 11.38 -33.43 -8.16
C LEU A 313 10.45 -32.22 -8.18
N LEU A 314 9.77 -31.94 -9.30
CA LEU A 314 8.86 -30.79 -9.39
C LEU A 314 7.81 -30.83 -8.29
N SER A 315 7.23 -32.01 -8.01
CA SER A 315 6.29 -32.18 -6.90
C SER A 315 6.92 -31.93 -5.54
N GLN A 316 8.16 -32.36 -5.31
CA GLN A 316 8.87 -32.08 -4.06
C GLN A 316 9.19 -30.59 -3.85
N VAL A 317 9.42 -29.85 -4.94
CA VAL A 317 9.78 -28.43 -4.92
C VAL A 317 8.53 -27.58 -4.80
N PHE A 318 7.61 -27.70 -5.76
CA PHE A 318 6.47 -26.80 -5.89
C PHE A 318 5.24 -27.22 -5.09
N ALA A 319 5.22 -28.45 -4.57
CA ALA A 319 3.97 -29.08 -4.17
C ALA A 319 3.93 -29.61 -2.74
N ASP A 320 4.98 -29.45 -1.91
CA ASP A 320 4.94 -29.77 -0.47
C ASP A 320 3.88 -28.91 0.26
N SER A 321 3.55 -27.74 -0.29
CA SER A 321 2.49 -26.87 0.21
C SER A 321 1.08 -27.38 -0.11
N LEU A 322 0.87 -28.18 -1.17
CA LEU A 322 -0.49 -28.57 -1.58
C LEU A 322 -1.14 -29.59 -0.64
N PRO A 323 -0.46 -30.67 -0.18
CA PRO A 323 -1.02 -31.55 0.85
C PRO A 323 -1.24 -30.80 2.17
N ARG A 324 -0.35 -29.86 2.52
CA ARG A 324 -0.56 -28.99 3.70
C ARG A 324 -1.81 -28.14 3.52
N LEU A 325 -2.02 -27.56 2.35
CA LEU A 325 -3.21 -26.77 2.05
C LEU A 325 -4.49 -27.61 2.19
N VAL A 326 -4.49 -28.84 1.67
CA VAL A 326 -5.62 -29.77 1.84
C VAL A 326 -5.86 -30.08 3.32
N TYR A 327 -4.80 -30.43 4.05
CA TYR A 327 -4.87 -30.70 5.49
C TYR A 327 -5.44 -29.49 6.25
N TYR A 328 -4.84 -28.31 6.08
CA TYR A 328 -5.24 -27.10 6.78
C TYR A 328 -6.63 -26.62 6.38
N SER A 329 -7.03 -26.74 5.11
CA SER A 329 -8.39 -26.38 4.67
C SER A 329 -9.43 -27.23 5.39
N HIS A 330 -9.23 -28.55 5.43
CA HIS A 330 -10.15 -29.47 6.12
C HIS A 330 -10.12 -29.35 7.64
N HIS A 331 -8.93 -29.33 8.24
CA HIS A 331 -8.78 -29.18 9.69
C HIS A 331 -9.43 -27.89 10.19
N THR A 332 -9.18 -26.78 9.49
CA THR A 332 -9.76 -25.49 9.85
C THR A 332 -11.27 -25.44 9.60
N ALA A 333 -11.75 -26.09 8.53
CA ALA A 333 -13.18 -26.23 8.28
C ALA A 333 -13.90 -27.02 9.39
N GLU A 334 -13.25 -28.02 9.99
CA GLU A 334 -13.76 -28.72 11.18
C GLU A 334 -13.83 -27.80 12.40
N GLN A 335 -12.75 -27.09 12.71
CA GLN A 335 -12.72 -26.13 13.83
C GLN A 335 -13.76 -25.02 13.66
N LEU A 336 -13.93 -24.49 12.45
CA LEU A 336 -14.94 -23.48 12.13
C LEU A 336 -16.36 -24.02 12.31
N ARG A 337 -16.61 -25.29 11.94
CA ARG A 337 -17.91 -25.96 12.16
C ARG A 337 -18.19 -26.14 13.63
N GLU A 338 -17.23 -26.62 14.41
CA GLU A 338 -17.36 -26.76 15.86
C GLU A 338 -17.66 -25.41 16.51
N LEU A 339 -16.90 -24.36 16.16
CA LEU A 339 -17.14 -23.02 16.67
C LEU A 339 -18.53 -22.49 16.25
N ALA A 340 -18.92 -22.67 14.98
CA ALA A 340 -20.24 -22.26 14.50
C ALA A 340 -21.38 -22.97 15.24
N ASP A 341 -21.24 -24.28 15.52
CA ASP A 341 -22.20 -25.05 16.30
C ASP A 341 -22.32 -24.53 17.73
N ARG A 342 -21.18 -24.22 18.38
CA ARG A 342 -21.14 -23.59 19.71
C ARG A 342 -21.84 -22.23 19.74
N LEU A 343 -21.77 -21.47 18.63
CA LEU A 343 -22.41 -20.16 18.49
C LEU A 343 -23.84 -20.22 17.92
N GLY A 344 -24.33 -21.41 17.55
CA GLY A 344 -25.66 -21.58 16.95
C GLY A 344 -25.82 -20.97 15.56
N VAL A 345 -24.73 -20.89 14.78
CA VAL A 345 -24.70 -20.25 13.46
C VAL A 345 -24.88 -21.29 12.36
N GLN A 346 -25.83 -21.06 11.46
CA GLN A 346 -25.95 -21.82 10.21
C GLN A 346 -25.16 -21.12 9.09
N PRO A 347 -24.32 -21.83 8.33
CA PRO A 347 -23.54 -21.25 7.24
C PRO A 347 -24.44 -20.74 6.11
N SER A 348 -24.03 -19.64 5.49
CA SER A 348 -24.66 -19.11 4.27
C SER A 348 -24.00 -19.72 3.02
N ALA A 349 -24.78 -19.89 1.94
CA ALA A 349 -24.23 -20.32 0.66
C ALA A 349 -23.29 -19.26 0.09
N ALA A 350 -22.08 -19.66 -0.31
CA ALA A 350 -21.00 -18.78 -0.71
C ALA A 350 -21.38 -17.85 -1.87
N SER A 351 -20.87 -16.62 -1.84
CA SER A 351 -21.00 -15.66 -2.95
C SER A 351 -19.93 -15.91 -4.01
N THR A 352 -20.33 -16.02 -5.27
CA THR A 352 -19.41 -16.01 -6.42
C THR A 352 -18.86 -14.61 -6.65
N HIS A 353 -17.54 -14.44 -6.70
CA HIS A 353 -16.89 -13.14 -6.95
C HIS A 353 -16.42 -13.01 -8.40
N ARG A 354 -16.29 -11.76 -8.88
CA ARG A 354 -15.74 -11.42 -10.19
C ARG A 354 -14.36 -10.78 -10.02
N PRO A 355 -13.41 -10.98 -10.95
CA PRO A 355 -12.15 -10.24 -10.94
C PRO A 355 -12.43 -8.75 -11.20
N GLU A 356 -11.96 -7.89 -10.30
CA GLU A 356 -12.07 -6.43 -10.39
C GLU A 356 -10.85 -5.83 -11.12
N GLN A 357 -10.92 -4.55 -11.46
CA GLN A 357 -9.81 -3.83 -12.09
C GLN A 357 -8.71 -3.55 -11.06
N ILE A 358 -7.45 -3.85 -11.41
CA ILE A 358 -6.31 -3.60 -10.53
C ILE A 358 -6.08 -2.08 -10.37
N ASN A 359 -5.96 -1.61 -9.12
CA ASN A 359 -5.65 -0.24 -8.75
C ASN A 359 -4.12 -0.04 -8.64
N ALA A 360 -3.54 0.95 -9.32
CA ALA A 360 -2.09 1.20 -9.35
C ALA A 360 -1.46 1.43 -7.97
N ALA A 361 -2.22 1.95 -7.00
CA ALA A 361 -1.76 2.13 -5.62
C ALA A 361 -1.25 0.82 -5.01
N LEU A 362 -1.80 -0.31 -5.45
CA LEU A 362 -1.44 -1.64 -4.99
C LEU A 362 -0.07 -2.09 -5.50
N LEU A 363 0.38 -1.58 -6.66
CA LEU A 363 1.74 -1.80 -7.17
C LEU A 363 2.74 -0.79 -6.58
N TYR A 364 2.28 0.42 -6.24
CA TYR A 364 3.13 1.41 -5.57
C TYR A 364 3.55 0.99 -4.15
N TRP A 365 2.66 0.36 -3.38
CA TRP A 365 2.95 -0.02 -2.00
C TRP A 365 4.15 -0.99 -1.85
N PRO A 366 4.24 -2.08 -2.62
CA PRO A 366 5.43 -2.91 -2.71
C PRO A 366 6.71 -2.10 -2.93
N ALA A 367 6.73 -1.24 -3.95
CA ALA A 367 7.87 -0.39 -4.26
C ALA A 367 8.22 0.54 -3.09
N PHE A 368 7.23 1.15 -2.43
CA PHE A 368 7.48 1.99 -1.26
C PHE A 368 8.05 1.21 -0.08
N GLY A 369 7.65 -0.05 0.11
CA GLY A 369 8.21 -0.95 1.12
C GLY A 369 9.69 -1.23 0.91
N TYR A 370 10.14 -1.40 -0.34
CA TYR A 370 11.57 -1.51 -0.65
C TYR A 370 12.32 -0.21 -0.32
N LEU A 371 11.77 0.93 -0.75
CA LEU A 371 12.34 2.26 -0.47
C LEU A 371 12.34 2.68 1.02
N LEU A 372 11.55 2.00 1.86
CA LEU A 372 11.54 2.18 3.32
C LEU A 372 12.67 1.43 4.01
N LYS A 373 13.04 0.26 3.48
CA LYS A 373 14.13 -0.57 4.00
C LYS A 373 15.50 -0.02 3.59
N GLU A 374 15.53 0.81 2.56
CA GLU A 374 16.74 1.44 2.06
C GLU A 374 17.37 2.44 3.03
N ASP A 375 18.69 2.46 2.97
CA ASP A 375 19.59 3.18 3.85
C ASP A 375 19.46 4.70 3.72
N ARG A 376 19.86 5.40 4.78
CA ARG A 376 20.09 6.85 4.80
C ARG A 376 20.99 7.29 3.62
N ASP A 377 21.87 6.40 3.17
CA ASP A 377 22.83 6.63 2.09
C ASP A 377 22.14 6.90 0.74
N THR A 378 21.11 6.14 0.35
CA THR A 378 20.35 6.40 -0.89
C THR A 378 19.71 7.79 -0.89
N ARG A 379 19.25 8.26 0.29
CA ARG A 379 18.65 9.59 0.45
C ARG A 379 19.69 10.70 0.29
N ASP A 380 20.89 10.51 0.83
CA ASP A 380 21.95 11.51 0.76
C ASP A 380 22.52 11.63 -0.66
N LEU A 381 22.62 10.51 -1.39
CA LEU A 381 23.10 10.48 -2.79
C LEU A 381 22.11 11.06 -3.82
N THR A 382 20.81 11.09 -3.49
CA THR A 382 19.73 11.50 -4.42
C THR A 382 19.10 12.85 -4.05
N GLY A 383 19.67 13.54 -3.06
CA GLY A 383 19.14 14.79 -2.54
C GLY A 383 19.37 16.00 -3.45
N ASP A 384 20.46 16.01 -4.22
CA ASP A 384 20.89 17.13 -5.06
C ASP A 384 20.84 16.76 -6.56
N ALA A 385 19.91 17.39 -7.29
CA ALA A 385 19.73 17.19 -8.72
C ALA A 385 21.01 17.47 -9.53
N LYS A 386 21.92 18.32 -9.04
CA LYS A 386 23.18 18.62 -9.72
C LYS A 386 24.19 17.48 -9.59
N GLN A 387 24.31 16.89 -8.41
CA GLN A 387 25.21 15.75 -8.17
C GLN A 387 24.78 14.54 -9.00
N VAL A 388 23.48 14.38 -9.20
CA VAL A 388 22.93 13.31 -10.04
C VAL A 388 23.36 13.42 -11.50
N ALA A 389 23.53 14.63 -12.04
CA ALA A 389 24.04 14.82 -13.39
C ALA A 389 25.49 14.32 -13.55
N GLU A 390 26.30 14.39 -12.48
CA GLU A 390 27.68 13.93 -12.46
C GLU A 390 27.79 12.39 -12.39
N MET A 391 26.77 11.71 -11.84
CA MET A 391 26.63 10.25 -11.75
C MET A 391 27.90 9.56 -11.22
N SER A 392 28.11 9.62 -9.90
CA SER A 392 29.21 8.88 -9.26
C SER A 392 29.06 7.36 -9.43
N ASP A 393 30.18 6.63 -9.38
CA ASP A 393 30.16 5.16 -9.42
C ASP A 393 29.31 4.54 -8.30
N GLU A 394 29.36 5.14 -7.10
CA GLU A 394 28.56 4.74 -5.94
C GLU A 394 27.06 4.91 -6.18
N LEU A 395 26.63 6.08 -6.66
CA LEU A 395 25.20 6.29 -6.99
C LEU A 395 24.77 5.34 -8.11
N ARG A 396 25.62 5.11 -9.10
CA ARG A 396 25.34 4.18 -10.20
C ARG A 396 25.12 2.76 -9.68
N GLU A 397 25.96 2.26 -8.78
CA GLU A 397 25.83 0.94 -8.17
C GLU A 397 24.50 0.81 -7.41
N VAL A 398 24.19 1.80 -6.56
CA VAL A 398 22.90 1.85 -5.84
C VAL A 398 21.72 1.81 -6.80
N LEU A 399 21.73 2.59 -7.88
CA LEU A 399 20.64 2.59 -8.86
C LEU A 399 20.50 1.24 -9.58
N LEU A 400 21.60 0.54 -9.84
CA LEU A 400 21.58 -0.80 -10.45
C LEU A 400 20.99 -1.85 -9.51
N ASP A 401 21.23 -1.73 -8.20
CA ASP A 401 20.65 -2.62 -7.19
C ASP A 401 19.13 -2.42 -7.03
N HIS A 402 18.58 -1.30 -7.51
CA HIS A 402 17.15 -0.95 -7.39
C HIS A 402 16.33 -1.15 -8.67
N GLN A 403 16.84 -1.82 -9.71
CA GLN A 403 16.12 -1.95 -10.99
C GLN A 403 14.74 -2.61 -10.85
N GLU A 404 14.59 -3.66 -10.03
CA GLU A 404 13.29 -4.31 -9.78
C GLU A 404 12.26 -3.33 -9.19
N THR A 405 12.71 -2.43 -8.31
CA THR A 405 11.85 -1.38 -7.73
C THR A 405 11.42 -0.37 -8.79
N PHE A 406 12.31 -0.01 -9.73
CA PHE A 406 11.97 0.90 -10.83
C PHE A 406 10.98 0.27 -11.80
N GLU A 407 11.13 -1.02 -12.12
CA GLU A 407 10.19 -1.74 -12.96
C GLU A 407 8.78 -1.78 -12.35
N LEU A 408 8.66 -2.03 -11.04
CA LEU A 408 7.39 -1.94 -10.31
C LEU A 408 6.77 -0.53 -10.38
N LEU A 409 7.57 0.52 -10.13
CA LEU A 409 7.10 1.91 -10.20
C LEU A 409 6.63 2.29 -11.61
N MET A 410 7.38 1.90 -12.64
CA MET A 410 7.02 2.14 -14.04
C MET A 410 5.74 1.40 -14.43
N ARG A 411 5.61 0.15 -13.98
CA ARG A 411 4.41 -0.65 -14.21
C ARG A 411 3.19 -0.01 -13.56
N ALA A 412 3.29 0.43 -12.30
CA ALA A 412 2.24 1.17 -11.61
C ALA A 412 1.87 2.46 -12.34
N ALA A 413 2.87 3.27 -12.73
CA ALA A 413 2.70 4.51 -13.48
C ALA A 413 2.02 4.34 -14.84
N SER A 414 2.13 3.16 -15.46
CA SER A 414 1.49 2.87 -16.75
C SER A 414 -0.01 2.57 -16.63
N MET A 415 -0.54 2.45 -15.41
CA MET A 415 -1.93 2.10 -15.17
C MET A 415 -2.84 3.33 -15.23
N ASN A 416 -4.03 3.16 -15.80
CA ASN A 416 -4.98 4.27 -16.00
C ASN A 416 -5.70 4.72 -14.71
N HIS A 417 -5.53 4.02 -13.58
CA HIS A 417 -6.22 4.32 -12.35
C HIS A 417 -5.36 4.05 -11.12
N CYS A 418 -5.21 5.08 -10.28
CA CYS A 418 -4.56 5.03 -8.98
C CYS A 418 -5.43 5.71 -7.94
N GLU A 419 -5.71 5.02 -6.85
CA GLU A 419 -6.40 5.54 -5.66
C GLU A 419 -5.77 4.94 -4.41
N PHE A 420 -5.15 5.77 -3.57
CA PHE A 420 -4.49 5.32 -2.33
C PHE A 420 -5.48 5.13 -1.16
N GLY A 421 -6.77 5.38 -1.38
CA GLY A 421 -7.84 5.23 -0.40
C GLY A 421 -7.74 6.27 0.70
N VAL A 422 -7.17 7.44 0.42
CA VAL A 422 -7.03 8.50 1.41
C VAL A 422 -8.36 9.22 1.55
N LYS A 423 -9.06 8.96 2.66
CA LYS A 423 -10.30 9.67 2.98
C LYS A 423 -9.94 11.02 3.57
N VAL A 424 -10.09 12.07 2.76
CA VAL A 424 -9.88 13.45 3.20
C VAL A 424 -10.93 13.81 4.25
N GLY A 425 -10.52 13.79 5.52
CA GLY A 425 -11.36 14.02 6.69
C GLY A 425 -11.04 15.35 7.36
N THR A 426 -10.05 15.32 8.24
CA THR A 426 -9.54 16.47 9.00
C THR A 426 -8.02 16.62 8.80
N PHE A 427 -7.37 17.62 9.38
CA PHE A 427 -5.90 17.77 9.28
C PHE A 427 -5.09 16.64 9.96
N ASP A 428 -5.73 15.75 10.71
CA ASP A 428 -5.12 14.51 11.20
C ASP A 428 -4.82 13.49 10.08
N THR A 429 -5.40 13.69 8.90
CA THR A 429 -5.24 12.81 7.73
C THR A 429 -3.76 12.73 7.35
N LYS A 430 -3.18 11.53 7.42
CA LYS A 430 -1.81 11.30 7.00
C LYS A 430 -1.76 10.99 5.50
N PHE A 431 -0.89 11.70 4.78
CA PHE A 431 -0.68 11.51 3.34
C PHE A 431 0.65 10.79 3.09
N TRP A 432 0.84 9.59 3.64
CA TRP A 432 2.13 8.88 3.59
C TRP A 432 2.67 8.72 2.16
N GLN A 433 1.77 8.50 1.20
CA GLN A 433 2.10 8.37 -0.22
C GLN A 433 2.79 9.59 -0.82
N THR A 434 2.62 10.80 -0.24
CA THR A 434 3.30 12.01 -0.76
C THR A 434 4.81 11.94 -0.57
N GLY A 435 5.26 11.57 0.63
CA GLY A 435 6.68 11.42 0.93
C GLY A 435 7.32 10.35 0.04
N PHE A 436 6.60 9.24 -0.16
CA PHE A 436 7.05 8.16 -1.04
C PHE A 436 7.07 8.57 -2.51
N GLY A 437 5.97 9.12 -3.04
CA GLY A 437 5.89 9.59 -4.42
C GLY A 437 7.02 10.55 -4.78
N ARG A 438 7.35 11.50 -3.88
CA ARG A 438 8.49 12.40 -4.05
C ARG A 438 9.84 11.68 -4.08
N ARG A 439 10.03 10.66 -3.24
CA ARG A 439 11.28 9.88 -3.20
C ARG A 439 11.40 8.99 -4.44
N SER A 440 10.35 8.24 -4.77
CA SER A 440 10.25 7.38 -5.94
C SER A 440 10.48 8.16 -7.24
N SER A 441 9.90 9.35 -7.37
CA SER A 441 10.09 10.18 -8.56
C SER A 441 11.53 10.67 -8.70
N ARG A 442 12.20 11.03 -7.60
CA ARG A 442 13.62 11.42 -7.61
C ARG A 442 14.50 10.26 -8.03
N LEU A 443 14.26 9.06 -7.50
CA LEU A 443 15.01 7.87 -7.86
C LEU A 443 14.84 7.50 -9.34
N LEU A 444 13.62 7.56 -9.86
CA LEU A 444 13.38 7.36 -11.30
C LEU A 444 14.09 8.41 -12.16
N VAL A 445 14.15 9.67 -11.71
CA VAL A 445 14.94 10.71 -12.38
C VAL A 445 16.44 10.36 -12.34
N CYS A 446 16.97 9.95 -11.20
CA CYS A 446 18.36 9.52 -11.08
C CYS A 446 18.68 8.34 -12.02
N ASP A 447 17.82 7.32 -12.05
CA ASP A 447 17.99 6.17 -12.93
C ASP A 447 17.85 6.55 -14.42
N ALA A 448 17.00 7.51 -14.75
CA ALA A 448 16.94 8.06 -16.10
C ALA A 448 18.26 8.75 -16.50
N ILE A 449 18.87 9.53 -15.60
CA ILE A 449 20.18 10.14 -15.85
C ILE A 449 21.26 9.06 -16.04
N ARG A 450 21.23 7.98 -15.25
CA ARG A 450 22.12 6.82 -15.45
C ARG A 450 21.92 6.22 -16.84
N CYS A 451 20.68 5.98 -17.25
CA CYS A 451 20.35 5.47 -18.58
C CYS A 451 20.88 6.40 -19.70
N PHE A 452 20.85 7.73 -19.53
CA PHE A 452 21.45 8.64 -20.51
C PHE A 452 22.97 8.47 -20.61
N HIS A 453 23.68 8.37 -19.48
CA HIS A 453 25.12 8.07 -19.47
C HIS A 453 25.44 6.74 -20.16
N ASP A 454 24.52 5.77 -20.08
CA ASP A 454 24.63 4.46 -20.73
C ASP A 454 24.20 4.46 -22.21
N GLY A 455 23.76 5.60 -22.74
CA GLY A 455 23.21 5.70 -24.11
C GLY A 455 21.86 5.01 -24.29
N GLN A 456 21.16 4.68 -23.21
CA GLN A 456 19.84 4.04 -23.18
C GLN A 456 18.71 5.08 -23.17
N TYR A 457 18.63 5.90 -24.22
CA TYR A 457 17.74 7.07 -24.26
C TYR A 457 16.23 6.74 -24.13
N GLU A 458 15.76 5.66 -24.75
CA GLU A 458 14.35 5.26 -24.68
C GLU A 458 13.98 4.84 -23.25
N ALA A 459 14.82 4.00 -22.63
CA ALA A 459 14.67 3.56 -21.25
C ALA A 459 14.69 4.75 -20.28
N ALA A 460 15.56 5.74 -20.51
CA ALA A 460 15.60 6.97 -19.75
C ALA A 460 14.31 7.80 -19.90
N GLU A 461 13.80 7.93 -21.12
CA GLU A 461 12.53 8.63 -21.38
C GLU A 461 11.36 7.95 -20.65
N ASP A 462 11.28 6.61 -20.68
CA ASP A 462 10.23 5.86 -19.97
C ASP A 462 10.29 6.10 -18.45
N ARG A 463 11.49 6.17 -17.86
CA ARG A 463 11.68 6.46 -16.43
C ARG A 463 11.29 7.89 -16.07
N LEU A 464 11.61 8.85 -16.94
CA LEU A 464 11.19 10.26 -16.78
C LEU A 464 9.67 10.40 -16.85
N LEU A 465 9.01 9.72 -17.78
CA LEU A 465 7.55 9.68 -17.86
C LEU A 465 6.94 9.03 -16.61
N ALA A 466 7.47 7.88 -16.19
CA ALA A 466 7.03 7.23 -14.96
C ALA A 466 7.22 8.11 -13.72
N ALA A 467 8.31 8.87 -13.62
CA ALA A 467 8.54 9.80 -12.53
C ALA A 467 7.46 10.89 -12.45
N ILE A 468 6.98 11.38 -13.60
CA ILE A 468 5.87 12.35 -13.67
C ILE A 468 4.57 11.69 -13.21
N GLU A 469 4.24 10.51 -13.74
CA GLU A 469 2.98 9.81 -13.41
C GLU A 469 2.92 9.38 -11.93
N VAL A 470 4.01 8.88 -11.35
CA VAL A 470 4.10 8.55 -9.91
C VAL A 470 3.67 9.73 -9.05
N VAL A 471 4.14 10.93 -9.39
CA VAL A 471 3.84 12.13 -8.62
C VAL A 471 2.39 12.55 -8.82
N ILE A 472 1.87 12.49 -10.06
CA ILE A 472 0.45 12.75 -10.34
C ILE A 472 -0.42 11.80 -9.51
N ASP A 473 -0.13 10.50 -9.55
CA ASP A 473 -0.86 9.47 -8.84
C ASP A 473 -0.84 9.65 -7.32
N CYS A 474 0.31 10.02 -6.75
CA CYS A 474 0.44 10.29 -5.32
C CYS A 474 -0.27 11.59 -4.87
N THR A 475 -0.70 12.44 -5.80
CA THR A 475 -1.24 13.79 -5.53
C THR A 475 -2.69 13.98 -5.95
N ARG A 476 -3.36 12.92 -6.42
CA ARG A 476 -4.77 12.93 -6.89
C ARG A 476 -5.81 13.40 -5.87
N ASN A 477 -5.54 13.36 -4.56
CA ASN A 477 -6.51 13.81 -3.56
C ASN A 477 -6.59 15.35 -3.47
N ASN A 478 -5.78 16.07 -4.26
CA ASN A 478 -5.79 17.52 -4.39
C ASN A 478 -5.74 18.22 -3.03
N THR A 479 -4.88 17.79 -2.12
CA THR A 479 -4.57 18.58 -0.90
C THR A 479 -3.37 19.47 -1.14
N THR A 480 -3.23 20.55 -0.38
CA THR A 480 -2.15 21.49 -0.66
C THR A 480 -0.77 20.88 -0.43
N ILE A 481 -0.62 20.02 0.59
CA ILE A 481 0.64 19.29 0.82
C ILE A 481 1.00 18.38 -0.37
N GLN A 482 0.00 17.78 -1.01
CA GLN A 482 0.17 16.99 -2.24
C GLN A 482 0.59 17.88 -3.42
N ALA A 483 -0.09 19.00 -3.65
CA ALA A 483 0.24 19.92 -4.73
C ALA A 483 1.68 20.49 -4.57
N LEU A 484 2.09 20.84 -3.35
CA LEU A 484 3.47 21.24 -3.04
C LEU A 484 4.48 20.12 -3.27
N THR A 485 4.12 18.89 -2.93
CA THR A 485 4.94 17.71 -3.20
C THR A 485 5.10 17.52 -4.71
N HIS A 486 4.02 17.71 -5.48
CA HIS A 486 4.03 17.65 -6.94
C HIS A 486 4.98 18.69 -7.53
N ALA A 487 4.78 19.96 -7.17
CA ALA A 487 5.62 21.05 -7.61
C ALA A 487 7.10 20.80 -7.26
N SER A 488 7.39 20.37 -6.03
CA SER A 488 8.77 20.07 -5.61
C SER A 488 9.42 18.95 -6.42
N ALA A 489 8.68 17.88 -6.73
CA ALA A 489 9.20 16.79 -7.56
C ALA A 489 9.44 17.25 -9.00
N MET A 490 8.54 18.05 -9.57
CA MET A 490 8.70 18.63 -10.91
C MET A 490 9.87 19.62 -10.97
N ALA A 491 10.11 20.40 -9.92
CA ALA A 491 11.27 21.27 -9.83
C ALA A 491 12.58 20.47 -9.95
N TYR A 492 12.68 19.40 -9.17
CA TYR A 492 13.83 18.51 -9.16
C TYR A 492 14.05 17.88 -10.55
N PHE A 493 12.97 17.35 -11.14
CA PHE A 493 12.95 16.80 -12.49
C PHE A 493 13.46 17.82 -13.52
N SER A 494 12.93 19.05 -13.52
CA SER A 494 13.28 20.08 -14.50
C SER A 494 14.72 20.55 -14.37
N ILE A 495 15.25 20.62 -13.15
CA ILE A 495 16.66 20.94 -12.89
C ILE A 495 17.55 19.80 -13.40
N ALA A 496 17.28 18.55 -13.03
CA ALA A 496 18.08 17.39 -13.46
C ALA A 496 18.11 17.26 -14.99
N LEU A 497 16.95 17.36 -15.66
CA LEU A 497 16.87 17.32 -17.12
C LEU A 497 17.63 18.48 -17.77
N SER A 498 17.51 19.68 -17.20
CA SER A 498 18.24 20.86 -17.66
C SER A 498 19.75 20.68 -17.59
N GLU A 499 20.27 20.12 -16.49
CA GLU A 499 21.71 19.87 -16.35
C GLU A 499 22.19 18.76 -17.28
N ALA A 500 21.41 17.70 -17.48
CA ALA A 500 21.73 16.65 -18.44
C ALA A 500 21.83 17.16 -19.89
N ILE A 501 20.92 18.07 -20.29
CA ILE A 501 21.00 18.75 -21.59
C ILE A 501 22.25 19.65 -21.68
N ASN A 502 22.54 20.43 -20.63
CA ASN A 502 23.71 21.33 -20.62
C ASN A 502 25.02 20.54 -20.73
N ALA A 503 25.11 19.40 -20.06
CA ALA A 503 26.27 18.53 -20.07
C ALA A 503 26.40 17.72 -21.38
N GLY A 504 25.44 17.85 -22.31
CA GLY A 504 25.44 17.11 -23.57
C GLY A 504 25.16 15.60 -23.41
N ILE A 505 24.65 15.18 -22.25
CA ILE A 505 24.34 13.78 -21.95
C ILE A 505 23.07 13.35 -22.69
N VAL A 506 22.12 14.27 -22.91
CA VAL A 506 20.90 14.02 -23.67
C VAL A 506 20.68 15.07 -24.76
N THR A 507 20.26 14.60 -25.93
CA THR A 507 19.87 15.47 -27.05
C THR A 507 18.34 15.59 -27.13
N PRO A 508 17.78 16.80 -27.32
CA PRO A 508 16.34 17.03 -27.36
C PRO A 508 15.53 16.14 -28.32
N ASP A 509 16.12 15.72 -29.44
CA ASP A 509 15.47 14.86 -30.44
C ASP A 509 15.16 13.44 -29.91
N LYS A 510 15.80 13.04 -28.81
CA LYS A 510 15.61 11.72 -28.17
C LYS A 510 14.48 11.68 -27.15
N LEU A 511 13.82 12.81 -26.88
CA LEU A 511 12.77 12.93 -25.86
C LEU A 511 11.42 13.43 -26.40
N PRO A 512 10.89 12.86 -27.51
CA PRO A 512 9.67 13.37 -28.14
C PRO A 512 8.41 13.19 -27.27
N ARG A 513 8.27 12.07 -26.55
CA ARG A 513 7.10 11.78 -25.70
C ARG A 513 7.13 12.62 -24.44
N LEU A 514 8.31 12.77 -23.84
CA LEU A 514 8.48 13.62 -22.67
C LEU A 514 8.16 15.09 -22.97
N LYS A 515 8.59 15.57 -24.14
CA LYS A 515 8.26 16.91 -24.61
C LYS A 515 6.75 17.12 -24.77
N GLU A 516 6.05 16.12 -25.30
CA GLU A 516 4.58 16.17 -25.38
C GLU A 516 3.96 16.23 -23.98
N ARG A 517 4.41 15.38 -23.06
CA ARG A 517 3.89 15.34 -21.68
C ARG A 517 4.14 16.63 -20.89
N LEU A 518 5.30 17.26 -21.06
CA LEU A 518 5.62 18.51 -20.36
C LEU A 518 4.78 19.71 -20.82
N ARG A 519 4.14 19.65 -22.00
CA ARG A 519 3.20 20.70 -22.43
C ARG A 519 1.97 20.77 -21.55
N ASP A 520 1.57 19.66 -20.94
CA ASP A 520 0.43 19.63 -20.00
C ASP A 520 0.71 20.49 -18.75
N TYR A 521 1.99 20.76 -18.45
CA TYR A 521 2.43 21.59 -17.34
C TYR A 521 2.55 23.08 -17.67
N GLN A 522 2.28 23.49 -18.91
CA GLN A 522 2.29 24.90 -19.33
C GLN A 522 0.95 25.61 -19.07
N THR A 523 0.11 25.03 -18.20
CA THR A 523 -1.15 25.64 -17.75
C THR A 523 -0.90 26.59 -16.56
N PRO A 524 -1.83 27.50 -16.24
CA PRO A 524 -1.66 28.41 -15.10
C PRO A 524 -1.59 27.71 -13.74
N ASP A 525 -2.25 26.55 -13.60
CA ASP A 525 -2.29 25.74 -12.37
C ASP A 525 -2.06 24.25 -12.69
N PRO A 526 -0.82 23.87 -13.05
CA PRO A 526 -0.52 22.52 -13.50
C PRO A 526 -0.47 21.48 -12.36
N TYR A 527 -0.56 21.94 -11.11
CA TYR A 527 -0.49 21.11 -9.90
C TYR A 527 -1.81 21.10 -9.12
N ASN A 528 -2.90 21.63 -9.69
CA ASN A 528 -4.21 21.78 -9.06
C ASN A 528 -4.18 22.50 -7.70
N MET A 529 -3.30 23.49 -7.53
CA MET A 529 -3.13 24.28 -6.32
C MET A 529 -4.42 25.00 -5.93
N VAL A 530 -5.18 25.52 -6.88
CA VAL A 530 -6.46 26.23 -6.62
C VAL A 530 -7.50 25.28 -6.02
N SER A 531 -7.63 24.10 -6.63
CA SER A 531 -8.50 23.05 -6.10
C SER A 531 -8.02 22.63 -4.71
N SER A 532 -6.71 22.60 -4.50
CA SER A 532 -6.12 22.17 -3.24
C SER A 532 -6.41 23.09 -2.06
N ILE A 533 -6.41 24.40 -2.28
CA ILE A 533 -6.83 25.38 -1.28
C ILE A 533 -8.29 25.11 -0.86
N GLY A 534 -9.15 24.69 -1.80
CA GLY A 534 -10.54 24.37 -1.50
C GLY A 534 -10.71 23.11 -0.65
N VAL A 535 -9.89 22.09 -0.89
CA VAL A 535 -9.88 20.85 -0.10
C VAL A 535 -9.33 21.12 1.32
N ASP A 536 -8.26 21.90 1.43
CA ASP A 536 -7.69 22.32 2.71
C ASP A 536 -8.69 23.16 3.52
N LEU A 537 -9.51 24.01 2.87
CA LEU A 537 -10.60 24.73 3.54
C LEU A 537 -11.61 23.75 4.18
N LEU A 538 -12.02 22.74 3.43
CA LEU A 538 -12.96 21.73 3.92
C LEU A 538 -12.37 20.95 5.11
N MET A 539 -11.10 20.57 5.04
CA MET A 539 -10.38 19.92 6.14
C MET A 539 -10.30 20.83 7.37
N ALA A 540 -9.99 22.11 7.18
CA ALA A 540 -9.94 23.10 8.26
C ALA A 540 -11.29 23.25 8.96
N GLN A 541 -12.37 23.41 8.18
CA GLN A 541 -13.72 23.52 8.72
C GLN A 541 -14.12 22.29 9.53
N ARG A 542 -13.89 21.08 8.98
CA ARG A 542 -14.20 19.83 9.69
C ARG A 542 -13.38 19.64 10.97
N SER A 543 -12.11 20.02 10.94
CA SER A 543 -11.25 19.97 12.14
C SER A 543 -11.78 20.90 13.23
N ILE A 544 -12.17 22.13 12.86
CA ILE A 544 -12.75 23.10 13.80
C ILE A 544 -14.11 22.61 14.34
N ASP A 545 -14.97 22.06 13.49
CA ASP A 545 -16.27 21.50 13.90
C ASP A 545 -16.08 20.37 14.92
N GLN A 546 -15.18 19.42 14.63
CA GLN A 546 -14.86 18.32 15.54
C GLN A 546 -14.31 18.85 16.88
N MET A 547 -13.38 19.81 16.85
CA MET A 547 -12.85 20.40 18.08
C MET A 547 -13.92 21.17 18.88
N LEU A 548 -14.86 21.86 18.23
CA LEU A 548 -15.97 22.53 18.91
C LEU A 548 -16.93 21.53 19.58
N GLU A 549 -17.09 20.34 19.01
CA GLU A 549 -17.89 19.26 19.60
C GLU A 549 -17.16 18.62 20.79
N ASP A 550 -15.86 18.37 20.65
CA ASP A 550 -15.07 17.62 21.64
C ASP A 550 -14.60 18.47 22.83
N CYS A 551 -14.41 19.80 22.65
CA CYS A 551 -13.81 20.65 23.69
C CYS A 551 -14.84 21.28 24.63
N GLU A 552 -14.60 21.13 25.94
CA GLU A 552 -15.47 21.71 26.98
C GLU A 552 -15.19 23.19 27.24
N SER A 553 -13.98 23.65 26.94
CA SER A 553 -13.51 25.02 27.19
C SER A 553 -12.68 25.54 26.03
N GLY A 554 -12.47 26.86 25.99
CA GLY A 554 -11.60 27.46 24.98
C GLY A 554 -10.11 27.13 25.21
N GLU A 555 -9.69 26.83 26.44
CA GLU A 555 -8.33 26.35 26.73
C GLU A 555 -8.09 24.96 26.12
N ASP A 556 -9.06 24.05 26.26
CA ASP A 556 -9.03 22.72 25.66
C ASP A 556 -9.00 22.80 24.12
N PHE A 557 -9.82 23.69 23.54
CA PHE A 557 -9.77 23.99 22.12
C PHE A 557 -8.38 24.50 21.68
N ALA A 558 -7.80 25.44 22.43
CA ALA A 558 -6.48 25.99 22.15
C ALA A 558 -5.40 24.92 22.12
N ARG A 559 -5.42 24.01 23.09
CA ARG A 559 -4.44 22.93 23.23
C ARG A 559 -4.56 21.92 22.10
N ASN A 560 -5.79 21.50 21.79
CA ASN A 560 -6.06 20.62 20.66
C ASN A 560 -5.66 21.24 19.32
N PHE A 561 -5.92 22.55 19.18
CA PHE A 561 -5.55 23.29 17.99
C PHE A 561 -4.04 23.46 17.84
N ASP A 562 -3.31 23.81 18.91
CA ASP A 562 -1.85 23.91 18.90
C ASP A 562 -1.20 22.55 18.58
N ARG A 563 -1.72 21.45 19.15
CA ARG A 563 -1.31 20.08 18.81
C ARG A 563 -1.52 19.77 17.33
N LEU A 564 -2.66 20.15 16.77
CA LEU A 564 -2.97 19.94 15.36
C LEU A 564 -2.08 20.78 14.43
N ALA A 565 -1.88 22.06 14.74
CA ALA A 565 -1.18 23.01 13.90
C ALA A 565 0.35 22.84 13.94
N PHE A 566 0.90 22.47 15.09
CA PHE A 566 2.35 22.43 15.31
C PHE A 566 2.91 21.04 15.60
N GLY A 567 2.05 20.04 15.80
CA GLY A 567 2.47 18.66 16.08
C GLY A 567 3.27 18.50 17.38
N LYS A 568 3.15 19.45 18.32
CA LYS A 568 3.78 19.34 19.65
C LYS A 568 3.01 18.31 20.48
N GLU A 569 3.67 17.20 20.79
CA GLU A 569 3.20 16.25 21.80
C GLU A 569 3.54 16.79 23.19
N GLU A 570 2.66 16.59 24.18
CA GLU A 570 2.80 17.16 25.54
C GLU A 570 4.07 16.69 26.29
N GLU A 571 4.74 15.64 25.82
CA GLU A 571 5.83 15.00 26.55
C GLU A 571 7.21 15.68 26.41
N GLU A 572 7.38 16.64 25.48
CA GLU A 572 8.66 17.37 25.32
C GLU A 572 8.71 18.74 26.06
N GLU A 573 7.72 19.07 26.90
CA GLU A 573 7.72 20.34 27.68
C GLU A 573 8.65 20.34 28.92
N GLU A 574 9.56 19.38 29.05
CA GLU A 574 10.62 19.44 30.06
C GLU A 574 11.75 20.40 29.60
N GLU A 575 11.73 21.62 30.15
CA GLU A 575 12.85 22.58 30.27
C GLU A 575 13.13 23.64 29.17
N GLU A 576 12.30 23.85 28.14
CA GLU A 576 12.46 25.08 27.33
C GLU A 576 11.96 26.32 28.10
N GLU A 577 12.88 27.21 28.49
CA GLU A 577 12.53 28.53 29.03
C GLU A 577 11.51 29.20 28.10
N PRO A 578 10.38 29.72 28.63
CA PRO A 578 9.30 30.26 27.81
C PRO A 578 9.83 31.40 26.95
N GLY A 579 10.06 31.11 25.67
CA GLY A 579 10.41 32.14 24.70
C GLY A 579 9.30 33.20 24.67
N ASP A 580 9.67 34.48 24.50
CA ASP A 580 8.79 35.66 24.57
C ASP A 580 7.57 35.68 23.62
N LYS A 581 7.35 34.64 22.81
CA LYS A 581 6.19 34.52 21.93
C LYS A 581 5.15 33.60 22.56
N PRO A 582 4.01 34.13 23.05
CA PRO A 582 2.91 33.29 23.49
C PRO A 582 2.52 32.30 22.38
N SER A 583 2.20 31.06 22.76
CA SER A 583 1.67 30.06 21.82
C SER A 583 0.45 30.64 21.09
N LEU A 584 0.12 30.08 19.93
CA LEU A 584 -1.05 30.56 19.20
C LEU A 584 -2.32 30.39 20.05
N GLY A 585 -2.44 29.30 20.80
CA GLY A 585 -3.45 29.11 21.85
C GLY A 585 -3.46 30.21 22.93
N ALA A 586 -2.29 30.67 23.37
CA ALA A 586 -2.17 31.77 24.33
C ALA A 586 -2.55 33.15 23.72
N ARG A 587 -2.34 33.36 22.40
CA ARG A 587 -2.78 34.58 21.70
C ARG A 587 -4.30 34.68 21.57
N LEU A 588 -4.97 33.53 21.51
CA LEU A 588 -6.41 33.45 21.36
C LEU A 588 -7.21 33.81 22.64
N MET A 589 -6.56 34.03 23.79
CA MET A 589 -7.15 34.58 25.04
C MET A 589 -8.54 34.02 25.35
N PHE A 590 -8.60 32.71 25.61
CA PHE A 590 -9.81 31.92 25.69
C PHE A 590 -10.52 31.85 27.06
N ASP A 591 -10.10 32.63 28.05
CA ASP A 591 -10.79 32.79 29.34
C ASP A 591 -12.14 33.54 29.24
N ARG A 592 -12.62 33.79 28.01
CA ARG A 592 -13.87 34.50 27.80
C ARG A 592 -15.06 33.53 27.75
N PRO A 593 -16.20 33.88 28.37
CA PRO A 593 -17.40 33.05 28.35
C PRO A 593 -18.01 32.88 26.95
N ASP A 594 -17.58 33.68 25.95
CA ASP A 594 -18.06 33.71 24.58
C ASP A 594 -17.10 33.06 23.56
N TRP A 595 -16.14 32.25 24.01
CA TRP A 595 -15.10 31.67 23.13
C TRP A 595 -15.65 30.93 21.90
N ARG A 596 -16.79 30.23 22.01
CA ARG A 596 -17.43 29.55 20.87
C ARG A 596 -17.91 30.53 19.80
N GLU A 597 -18.47 31.67 20.19
CA GLU A 597 -18.91 32.71 19.26
C GLU A 597 -17.71 33.32 18.53
N GLN A 598 -16.58 33.51 19.24
CA GLN A 598 -15.34 33.98 18.64
C GLN A 598 -14.75 32.97 17.64
N ILE A 599 -14.74 31.66 17.97
CA ILE A 599 -14.26 30.62 17.06
C ILE A 599 -15.09 30.57 15.78
N GLU A 600 -16.42 30.68 15.88
CA GLU A 600 -17.30 30.72 14.70
C GLU A 600 -17.07 31.98 13.85
N ALA A 601 -16.82 33.13 14.48
CA ALA A 601 -16.45 34.35 13.77
C ALA A 601 -15.09 34.20 13.04
N ASP A 602 -14.07 33.67 13.71
CA ASP A 602 -12.75 33.39 13.12
C ASP A 602 -12.86 32.36 11.99
N ARG A 603 -13.70 31.32 12.14
CA ARG A 603 -13.99 30.33 11.08
C ARG A 603 -14.62 30.98 9.86
N ALA A 604 -15.61 31.86 10.03
CA ALA A 604 -16.23 32.57 8.91
C ALA A 604 -15.23 33.49 8.18
N ASN A 605 -14.36 34.15 8.94
CA ASN A 605 -13.30 34.98 8.38
C ASN A 605 -12.23 34.15 7.64
N MET A 606 -11.86 32.98 8.17
CA MET A 606 -10.97 32.02 7.49
C MET A 606 -11.57 31.57 6.14
N VAL A 607 -12.87 31.25 6.09
CA VAL A 607 -13.55 30.90 4.82
C VAL A 607 -13.44 32.04 3.80
N ARG A 608 -13.59 33.29 4.25
CA ARG A 608 -13.43 34.46 3.38
C ARG A 608 -12.01 34.56 2.84
N PHE A 609 -11.01 34.41 3.72
CA PHE A 609 -9.59 34.41 3.35
C PHE A 609 -9.25 33.34 2.31
N TYR A 610 -9.66 32.09 2.53
CA TYR A 610 -9.43 30.99 1.58
C TYR A 610 -10.02 31.26 0.20
N ARG A 611 -11.23 31.83 0.13
CA ARG A 611 -11.86 32.20 -1.16
C ARG A 611 -11.08 33.29 -1.88
N GLN A 612 -10.64 34.32 -1.15
CA GLN A 612 -9.79 35.36 -1.74
C GLN A 612 -8.45 34.81 -2.20
N ALA A 613 -7.87 33.87 -1.45
CA ALA A 613 -6.63 33.19 -1.86
C ALA A 613 -6.82 32.37 -3.14
N GLN A 614 -7.94 31.64 -3.27
CA GLN A 614 -8.30 30.92 -4.50
C GLN A 614 -8.46 31.87 -5.70
N ASP A 615 -9.18 32.97 -5.51
CA ASP A 615 -9.39 33.99 -6.56
C ASP A 615 -8.09 34.70 -6.94
N ALA A 616 -7.19 34.91 -5.99
CA ALA A 616 -5.89 35.54 -6.21
C ALA A 616 -4.93 34.63 -6.96
N PHE A 617 -4.94 33.32 -6.69
CA PHE A 617 -3.92 32.37 -7.15
C PHE A 617 -3.69 32.35 -8.68
N LEU A 618 -4.76 32.53 -9.47
CA LEU A 618 -4.69 32.48 -10.94
C LEU A 618 -4.36 33.82 -11.60
N ARG A 619 -4.13 34.88 -10.81
CA ARG A 619 -3.85 36.22 -11.34
C ARG A 619 -2.36 36.42 -11.55
N ASP A 620 -2.01 37.27 -12.51
CA ASP A 620 -0.61 37.62 -12.77
C ASP A 620 0.05 38.34 -11.57
N ASP A 621 -0.76 39.02 -10.73
CA ASP A 621 -0.38 39.72 -9.50
C ASP A 621 -0.65 38.88 -8.23
N ALA A 622 -0.70 37.54 -8.33
CA ALA A 622 -1.06 36.65 -7.23
C ALA A 622 -0.19 36.80 -5.99
N ILE A 623 1.13 36.97 -6.14
CA ILE A 623 2.06 37.11 -5.00
C ILE A 623 1.78 38.41 -4.26
N GLU A 624 1.64 39.53 -4.98
CA GLU A 624 1.36 40.84 -4.38
C GLU A 624 0.02 40.84 -3.65
N LEU A 625 -1.00 40.20 -4.23
CA LEU A 625 -2.32 40.09 -3.61
C LEU A 625 -2.27 39.23 -2.35
N LEU A 626 -1.68 38.03 -2.42
CA LEU A 626 -1.56 37.16 -1.25
C LEU A 626 -0.70 37.78 -0.16
N SER A 627 0.39 38.48 -0.52
CA SER A 627 1.21 39.22 0.44
C SER A 627 0.39 40.31 1.13
N ALA A 628 -0.40 41.07 0.38
CA ALA A 628 -1.29 42.09 0.93
C ALA A 628 -2.39 41.49 1.84
N GLU A 629 -2.91 40.31 1.50
CA GLU A 629 -3.86 39.59 2.36
C GLU A 629 -3.17 39.01 3.62
N THR A 630 -1.92 38.55 3.52
CA THR A 630 -1.09 38.12 4.66
C THR A 630 -0.79 39.29 5.60
N GLU A 631 -0.45 40.47 5.07
CA GLU A 631 -0.28 41.70 5.87
C GLU A 631 -1.57 42.09 6.62
N ARG A 632 -2.72 41.70 6.08
CA ARG A 632 -4.05 41.92 6.66
C ARG A 632 -4.61 40.69 7.38
N MET A 633 -3.78 39.69 7.70
CA MET A 633 -4.25 38.44 8.32
C MET A 633 -5.02 38.65 9.63
N GLU A 634 -4.73 39.72 10.37
CA GLU A 634 -5.48 40.12 11.58
C GLU A 634 -6.96 40.44 11.29
N ASP A 635 -7.29 40.93 10.08
CA ASP A 635 -8.68 41.17 9.62
C ASP A 635 -9.46 39.87 9.40
N TYR A 636 -8.76 38.73 9.31
CA TYR A 636 -9.31 37.41 9.00
C TYR A 636 -9.34 36.43 10.18
N GLY A 637 -8.97 36.90 11.38
CA GLY A 637 -8.94 36.06 12.59
C GLY A 637 -7.72 35.14 12.65
N ASN A 638 -7.58 34.43 13.76
CA ASN A 638 -6.34 33.72 14.09
C ASN A 638 -6.07 32.52 13.20
N PHE A 639 -7.12 31.83 12.72
CA PHE A 639 -6.96 30.69 11.82
C PHE A 639 -6.33 31.10 10.49
N ALA A 640 -6.71 32.25 9.91
CA ALA A 640 -6.15 32.72 8.65
C ALA A 640 -4.65 33.04 8.75
N ALA A 641 -4.20 33.55 9.91
CA ALA A 641 -2.79 33.88 10.15
C ALA A 641 -1.84 32.68 10.04
N ILE A 642 -2.34 31.46 10.22
CA ILE A 642 -1.54 30.22 10.11
C ILE A 642 -1.31 29.88 8.64
N PHE A 643 -2.36 29.99 7.82
CA PHE A 643 -2.35 29.55 6.44
C PHE A 643 -1.87 30.63 5.46
N ALA A 644 -1.92 31.91 5.83
CA ALA A 644 -1.56 32.99 4.92
C ALA A 644 -0.10 32.93 4.41
N PRO A 645 0.92 32.73 5.26
CA PRO A 645 2.30 32.58 4.79
C PRO A 645 2.49 31.34 3.89
N PHE A 646 1.64 30.32 4.06
CA PHE A 646 1.71 29.08 3.31
C PHE A 646 1.22 29.28 1.87
N PHE A 647 0.13 30.02 1.65
CA PHE A 647 -0.38 30.31 0.30
C PHE A 647 0.54 31.22 -0.52
N GLU A 648 1.16 32.20 0.11
CA GLU A 648 2.20 33.02 -0.54
C GLU A 648 3.35 32.13 -1.03
N LYS A 649 3.86 31.25 -0.15
CA LYS A 649 4.92 30.30 -0.48
C LYS A 649 4.52 29.32 -1.58
N MET A 650 3.25 28.92 -1.66
CA MET A 650 2.76 28.07 -2.74
C MET A 650 2.80 28.77 -4.09
N VAL A 651 2.33 30.03 -4.18
CA VAL A 651 2.35 30.77 -5.45
C VAL A 651 3.79 31.01 -5.90
N ASP A 652 4.67 31.41 -4.97
CA ASP A 652 6.10 31.56 -5.27
C ASP A 652 6.72 30.23 -5.74
N MET A 653 6.41 29.11 -5.09
CA MET A 653 6.85 27.79 -5.53
C MET A 653 6.31 27.47 -6.94
N ASN A 654 5.00 27.63 -7.18
CA ASN A 654 4.38 27.36 -8.48
C ASN A 654 5.07 28.17 -9.60
N ASN A 655 5.29 29.46 -9.37
CA ASN A 655 5.96 30.34 -10.34
C ASN A 655 7.41 29.91 -10.61
N ARG A 656 8.17 29.55 -9.57
CA ARG A 656 9.53 29.04 -9.73
C ARG A 656 9.58 27.73 -10.51
N VAL A 657 8.69 26.78 -10.20
CA VAL A 657 8.68 25.49 -10.89
C VAL A 657 8.24 25.63 -12.33
N ARG A 658 7.22 26.45 -12.62
CA ARG A 658 6.82 26.78 -14.00
C ARG A 658 7.98 27.39 -14.78
N ALA A 659 8.74 28.30 -14.20
CA ALA A 659 9.91 28.88 -14.85
C ALA A 659 10.99 27.82 -15.19
N GLU A 660 11.23 26.84 -14.31
CA GLU A 660 12.15 25.74 -14.60
C GLU A 660 11.60 24.75 -15.64
N VAL A 661 10.29 24.49 -15.66
CA VAL A 661 9.64 23.69 -16.71
C VAL A 661 9.74 24.39 -18.06
N ASP A 662 9.43 25.68 -18.13
CA ASP A 662 9.52 26.48 -19.37
C ASP A 662 10.95 26.56 -19.89
N LYS A 663 11.94 26.67 -18.99
CA LYS A 663 13.36 26.61 -19.33
C LYS A 663 13.76 25.24 -19.88
N ALA A 664 13.30 24.14 -19.28
CA ALA A 664 13.52 22.79 -19.79
C ALA A 664 12.86 22.61 -21.17
N MET A 665 11.63 23.09 -21.35
CA MET A 665 10.90 23.05 -22.62
C MET A 665 11.61 23.86 -23.72
N SER A 666 12.07 25.08 -23.42
CA SER A 666 12.81 25.91 -24.37
C SER A 666 14.09 25.22 -24.86
N ARG A 667 14.77 24.47 -23.98
CA ARG A 667 15.94 23.66 -24.33
C ARG A 667 15.57 22.46 -25.20
N LEU A 668 14.45 21.79 -24.90
CA LEU A 668 13.90 20.72 -25.73
C LEU A 668 13.38 21.19 -27.10
N GLU A 669 13.15 22.50 -27.27
CA GLU A 669 12.66 23.11 -28.52
C GLU A 669 13.76 23.78 -29.34
N SER A 670 14.90 24.09 -28.73
CA SER A 670 16.01 24.75 -29.42
C SER A 670 16.57 23.81 -30.51
N PRO A 671 16.54 24.21 -31.80
CA PRO A 671 17.19 23.43 -32.85
C PRO A 671 18.67 23.35 -32.51
N GLN A 672 19.22 22.13 -32.44
CA GLN A 672 20.62 21.94 -32.10
C GLN A 672 21.51 22.78 -33.03
N ILE A 673 22.40 23.57 -32.42
CA ILE A 673 23.58 24.07 -33.12
C ILE A 673 24.45 22.83 -33.30
N THR A 674 24.37 22.20 -34.47
CA THR A 674 25.33 21.17 -34.90
C THR A 674 26.69 21.83 -34.99
N ASP A 675 27.56 21.57 -34.01
CA ASP A 675 29.00 21.80 -34.10
C ASP A 675 29.68 20.59 -34.77
#